data_AF-A0A524FG06-F1
#
_entry.id   AF-A0A524FG06-F1
#
_cell.length_a   1.000
_cell.length_b   1.000
_cell.length_c   1.000
_cell.angle_alpha   90.00
_cell.angle_beta   90.00
_cell.angle_gamma   90.00
#
_symmetry.space_group_name_H-M   'P 1'
#
loop_
_entity.id
_entity.type
_entity.pdbx_description
1 polymer ?
#
loop_
_entity_poly.entity_id
_entity_poly.type
_entity_poly.pdbx_seq_one_letter_code
_entity_poly.pdbx_strand_id
1 'polypeptide(L)'
;MVFYIIFSPSLFYFFYFIVFPHGVEILTDWTFYLVIISFLFSINELYHWAKIGRRSELSDLVAIALFFCIIFFITKDLLTSLMGAFSIYLWVGIIELREYPVINKILIISLITYNVIFVAGLVSFYYEDPFYINTAFAFSFWIILILGFILFGRKYIVVWRFMSPAYLLLFLYVIAWIAIIFINQYTPLEFISTSPLNSERIQPIDFIMNIYFVLIVVNWFVYLISGIVLDKLLGIKKVEDENFLKIVENVKNDIGIKGKVKVGFGRYPILNAMAYGAFFDKRIAIIAEDIDQIPEDELKGIVAHELAHTKGKHTLILTFITTADLVFRMIVGLPATYYDYTFGDPQIPMIGFIFLNIVLYMFIFIFIRFLEGKADLKAKNSGYAKELAKALYNLESFYATGREFGLNTMLLCEERITKDNQLLDYMDTADYIHQSIIKPKRGSLLANLMNSHPPTYFRIAALLGEELKPGKEALLPFICLKRSKQKKYAKKFEKARYAFKIIANEKFKDYFNVENVSLLLENLRRREIYKRELKRDFIFKNKITDKIIFGKLEDIQFLDDICDSDQYIITDLKMSQKLHLNTSLYTKTQVNLNSTYFFKKNVPMILSDIELNLEKIGGNYVFLDKDGNKILKPIKKTKLPISVDNIKKYKDQEIFLKLKGELKIYRCTNIISKEIFNDYELEFSRTIENPIERQESLNFKLSELIIRPRNIYFSISRNVYFRKYEIELFNWLLNNQIRVFIYLKKPVNNLEIGKILKLNVNFEGIEKELNHDDIKNNDFIIVKNIFGKEINIPYKLLELITFKWDTAMIQKKSETSFFSRIGYKIMNKFKPEKVLYQ
;
A
#
# COMPACT_ATOMS: atom_id res chain seq x y z
N MET A 1 -9.99 -22.65 -9.42
CA MET A 1 -9.20 -22.92 -10.65
C MET A 1 -9.77 -24.09 -11.45
N VAL A 2 -9.99 -25.26 -10.85
CA VAL A 2 -10.86 -26.31 -11.44
C VAL A 2 -12.21 -25.72 -11.85
N PHE A 3 -12.78 -24.85 -11.00
CA PHE A 3 -13.98 -24.07 -11.33
C PHE A 3 -13.84 -23.21 -12.60
N TYR A 4 -12.71 -22.50 -12.79
CA TYR A 4 -12.44 -21.65 -13.96
C TYR A 4 -12.27 -22.45 -15.26
N ILE A 5 -11.71 -23.66 -15.15
CA ILE A 5 -11.50 -24.61 -16.27
C ILE A 5 -12.82 -25.32 -16.65
N ILE A 6 -13.66 -25.65 -15.68
CA ILE A 6 -14.98 -26.26 -15.93
C ILE A 6 -15.99 -25.21 -16.43
N PHE A 7 -15.95 -24.00 -15.87
CA PHE A 7 -16.89 -22.95 -16.27
C PHE A 7 -16.55 -22.32 -17.61
N SER A 8 -15.28 -22.21 -18.04
CA SER A 8 -14.97 -21.52 -19.31
C SER A 8 -15.58 -22.21 -20.55
N PRO A 9 -15.55 -23.54 -20.71
CA PRO A 9 -16.25 -24.24 -21.79
C PRO A 9 -17.78 -24.24 -21.61
N SER A 10 -18.27 -24.35 -20.36
CA SER A 10 -19.70 -24.27 -20.07
C SER A 10 -20.28 -22.88 -20.34
N LEU A 11 -19.52 -21.83 -20.07
CA LEU A 11 -19.83 -20.43 -20.41
C LEU A 11 -19.78 -20.22 -21.91
N PHE A 12 -18.83 -20.85 -22.62
CA PHE A 12 -18.81 -20.83 -24.09
C PHE A 12 -20.07 -21.48 -24.68
N TYR A 13 -20.52 -22.62 -24.14
CA TYR A 13 -21.75 -23.28 -24.56
C TYR A 13 -23.00 -22.47 -24.20
N PHE A 14 -23.04 -21.87 -23.02
CA PHE A 14 -24.10 -20.94 -22.60
C PHE A 14 -24.14 -19.67 -23.46
N PHE A 15 -22.98 -19.12 -23.82
CA PHE A 15 -22.85 -17.95 -24.69
C PHE A 15 -23.27 -18.29 -26.13
N TYR A 16 -22.90 -19.47 -26.63
CA TYR A 16 -23.40 -20.01 -27.90
C TYR A 16 -24.93 -20.12 -27.91
N PHE A 17 -25.52 -20.55 -26.79
CA PHE A 17 -26.98 -20.66 -26.62
C PHE A 17 -27.69 -19.30 -26.55
N ILE A 18 -27.06 -18.26 -25.99
CA ILE A 18 -27.57 -16.87 -25.98
C ILE A 18 -27.44 -16.19 -27.35
N VAL A 19 -26.39 -16.51 -28.11
CA VAL A 19 -26.10 -15.88 -29.40
C VAL A 19 -27.01 -16.36 -30.53
N PHE A 20 -27.44 -17.63 -30.49
CA PHE A 20 -28.21 -18.23 -31.59
C PHE A 20 -29.64 -17.68 -31.81
N PRO A 21 -30.39 -17.20 -30.78
CA PRO A 21 -31.74 -16.69 -31.00
C PRO A 21 -31.82 -15.24 -31.51
N HIS A 22 -30.78 -14.40 -31.39
CA HIS A 22 -30.82 -12.94 -31.68
C HIS A 22 -29.63 -12.44 -32.54
N GLY A 23 -29.08 -13.29 -33.40
CA GLY A 23 -27.71 -13.18 -33.95
C GLY A 23 -27.28 -11.90 -34.69
N VAL A 24 -28.19 -11.02 -35.14
CA VAL A 24 -27.82 -9.77 -35.83
C VAL A 24 -27.71 -8.58 -34.87
N GLU A 25 -28.57 -8.49 -33.85
CA GLU A 25 -28.59 -7.35 -32.92
C GLU A 25 -27.34 -7.33 -32.02
N ILE A 26 -26.87 -8.52 -31.62
CA ILE A 26 -25.69 -8.70 -30.75
C ILE A 26 -24.41 -8.15 -31.39
N LEU A 27 -24.31 -8.16 -32.73
CA LEU A 27 -23.13 -7.64 -33.45
C LEU A 27 -23.03 -6.11 -33.40
N THR A 28 -24.11 -5.41 -33.08
CA THR A 28 -24.09 -3.94 -32.93
C THR A 28 -23.72 -3.50 -31.52
N ASP A 29 -23.76 -4.42 -30.55
CA ASP A 29 -23.46 -4.13 -29.15
C ASP A 29 -21.94 -4.13 -28.87
N TRP A 30 -21.40 -2.98 -28.53
CA TRP A 30 -19.97 -2.83 -28.19
C TRP A 30 -19.53 -3.69 -26.99
N THR A 31 -20.44 -4.01 -26.06
CA THR A 31 -20.13 -4.84 -24.88
C THR A 31 -19.90 -6.30 -25.23
N PHE A 32 -20.49 -6.78 -26.34
CA PHE A 32 -20.21 -8.11 -26.89
C PHE A 32 -18.73 -8.26 -27.28
N TYR A 33 -18.17 -7.26 -27.96
CA TYR A 33 -16.75 -7.27 -28.34
C TYR A 33 -15.82 -7.23 -27.13
N LEU A 34 -16.21 -6.54 -26.04
CA LEU A 34 -15.44 -6.57 -24.79
C LEU A 34 -15.40 -7.97 -24.16
N VAL A 35 -16.51 -8.72 -24.21
CA VAL A 35 -16.53 -10.12 -23.74
C VAL A 35 -15.59 -10.97 -24.58
N ILE A 36 -15.66 -10.88 -25.91
CA ILE A 36 -14.77 -11.63 -26.80
C ILE A 36 -13.30 -11.34 -26.49
N ILE A 37 -12.93 -10.07 -26.37
CA ILE A 37 -11.56 -9.65 -26.05
C ILE A 37 -11.13 -10.23 -24.69
N SER A 38 -11.96 -10.12 -23.66
CA SER A 38 -11.66 -10.62 -22.31
C SER A 38 -11.60 -12.15 -22.26
N PHE A 39 -12.39 -12.83 -23.08
CA PHE A 39 -12.39 -14.28 -23.23
C PHE A 39 -11.12 -14.79 -23.92
N LEU A 40 -10.69 -14.14 -25.01
CA LEU A 40 -9.42 -14.46 -25.67
C LEU A 40 -8.24 -14.31 -24.71
N PHE A 41 -8.27 -13.27 -23.88
CA PHE A 41 -7.26 -13.07 -22.84
C PHE A 41 -7.27 -14.17 -21.78
N SER A 42 -8.46 -14.60 -21.37
CA SER A 42 -8.66 -15.70 -20.42
C SER A 42 -8.17 -17.04 -20.96
N ILE A 43 -8.44 -17.34 -22.23
CA ILE A 43 -7.89 -18.53 -22.91
C ILE A 43 -6.37 -18.47 -22.91
N ASN A 44 -5.77 -17.31 -23.18
CA ASN A 44 -4.31 -17.18 -23.16
C ASN A 44 -3.73 -17.42 -21.75
N GLU A 45 -4.40 -16.98 -20.68
CA GLU A 45 -3.99 -17.29 -19.29
C GLU A 45 -4.19 -18.77 -18.94
N LEU A 46 -5.27 -19.40 -19.41
CA LEU A 46 -5.50 -20.84 -19.28
C LEU A 46 -4.42 -21.66 -19.98
N TYR A 47 -4.09 -21.30 -21.23
CA TYR A 47 -3.03 -21.93 -22.00
C TYR A 47 -1.66 -21.76 -21.31
N HIS A 48 -1.37 -20.55 -20.80
CA HIS A 48 -0.16 -20.28 -20.03
C HIS A 48 -0.08 -21.19 -18.81
N TRP A 49 -1.13 -21.26 -18.00
CA TRP A 49 -1.17 -22.11 -16.83
C TRP A 49 -1.05 -23.60 -17.18
N ALA A 50 -1.78 -24.09 -18.19
CA ALA A 50 -1.73 -25.49 -18.60
C ALA A 50 -0.32 -25.91 -19.03
N LYS A 51 0.43 -24.99 -19.67
CA LYS A 51 1.80 -25.23 -20.11
C LYS A 51 2.84 -25.15 -18.99
N ILE A 52 2.60 -24.35 -17.95
CA ILE A 52 3.62 -23.94 -16.96
C ILE A 52 3.33 -24.47 -15.56
N GLY A 53 2.09 -24.86 -15.25
CA GLY A 53 1.67 -25.32 -13.93
C GLY A 53 1.55 -24.22 -12.87
N ARG A 54 1.88 -22.96 -13.20
CA ARG A 54 1.72 -21.78 -12.31
C ARG A 54 0.97 -20.66 -13.02
N ARG A 55 0.16 -19.92 -12.26
CA ARG A 55 -0.56 -18.75 -12.75
C ARG A 55 0.41 -17.61 -13.07
N SER A 56 0.02 -16.74 -14.00
CA SER A 56 0.77 -15.51 -14.27
C SER A 56 0.52 -14.44 -13.21
N GLU A 57 1.41 -13.46 -13.14
CA GLU A 57 1.33 -12.34 -12.18
C GLU A 57 0.08 -11.45 -12.37
N LEU A 58 -0.58 -11.51 -13.53
CA LEU A 58 -1.76 -10.70 -13.86
C LEU A 58 -3.02 -11.53 -14.12
N SER A 59 -2.95 -12.85 -13.92
CA SER A 59 -4.06 -13.78 -14.17
C SER A 59 -5.33 -13.43 -13.39
N ASP A 60 -5.19 -12.99 -12.15
CA ASP A 60 -6.31 -12.61 -11.28
C ASP A 60 -7.09 -11.40 -11.86
N LEU A 61 -6.38 -10.40 -12.38
CA LEU A 61 -7.01 -9.24 -13.03
C LEU A 61 -7.72 -9.64 -14.33
N VAL A 62 -7.15 -10.57 -15.10
CA VAL A 62 -7.79 -11.09 -16.32
C VAL A 62 -9.08 -11.85 -15.98
N ALA A 63 -9.06 -12.67 -14.92
CA ALA A 63 -10.25 -13.39 -14.47
C ALA A 63 -11.36 -12.44 -13.99
N ILE A 64 -11.01 -11.43 -13.17
CA ILE A 64 -11.97 -10.41 -12.72
C ILE A 64 -12.55 -9.65 -13.93
N ALA A 65 -11.70 -9.24 -14.88
CA ALA A 65 -12.15 -8.54 -16.08
C ALA A 65 -13.09 -9.40 -16.95
N LEU A 66 -12.81 -10.71 -17.08
CA LEU A 66 -13.70 -11.63 -17.79
C LEU A 66 -15.08 -11.68 -17.14
N PHE A 67 -15.16 -11.97 -15.85
CA PHE A 67 -16.45 -12.07 -15.15
C PHE A 67 -17.19 -10.74 -15.20
N PHE A 68 -16.49 -9.63 -15.04
CA PHE A 68 -17.07 -8.29 -15.19
C PHE A 68 -17.69 -8.10 -16.57
N CYS A 69 -16.95 -8.35 -17.65
CA CYS A 69 -17.46 -8.15 -19.01
C CYS A 69 -18.64 -9.06 -19.33
N ILE A 70 -18.63 -10.32 -18.88
CA ILE A 70 -19.75 -11.25 -19.10
C ILE A 70 -21.01 -10.76 -18.39
N ILE A 71 -20.90 -10.42 -17.11
CA ILE A 71 -22.05 -9.94 -16.32
C ILE A 71 -22.55 -8.61 -16.89
N PHE A 72 -21.63 -7.73 -17.32
CA PHE A 72 -21.98 -6.43 -17.91
C PHE A 72 -22.68 -6.57 -19.25
N PHE A 73 -22.26 -7.53 -20.07
CA PHE A 73 -22.93 -7.84 -21.32
C PHE A 73 -24.38 -8.29 -21.10
N ILE A 74 -24.65 -9.09 -20.06
CA ILE A 74 -25.99 -9.59 -19.74
C ILE A 74 -26.84 -8.49 -19.09
N THR A 75 -26.33 -7.89 -18.02
CA THR A 75 -27.13 -7.02 -17.12
C THR A 75 -27.17 -5.56 -17.54
N LYS A 76 -26.21 -5.10 -18.36
CA LYS A 76 -25.94 -3.69 -18.67
C LYS A 76 -25.75 -2.78 -17.45
N ASP A 77 -25.61 -3.35 -16.26
CA ASP A 77 -25.45 -2.62 -15.01
C ASP A 77 -24.01 -2.71 -14.49
N LEU A 78 -23.39 -1.56 -14.26
CA LEU A 78 -21.99 -1.48 -13.85
C LEU A 78 -21.79 -2.04 -12.44
N LEU A 79 -22.74 -1.78 -11.53
CA LEU A 79 -22.62 -2.15 -10.12
C LEU A 79 -22.73 -3.66 -9.93
N THR A 80 -23.73 -4.30 -10.52
CA THR A 80 -23.93 -5.76 -10.56
C THR A 80 -22.71 -6.45 -11.13
N SER A 81 -22.18 -5.91 -12.23
CA SER A 81 -21.00 -6.45 -12.90
C SER A 81 -19.74 -6.40 -12.04
N LEU A 82 -19.52 -5.27 -11.36
CA LEU A 82 -18.38 -5.11 -10.47
C LEU A 82 -18.48 -6.04 -9.26
N MET A 83 -19.64 -6.05 -8.58
CA MET A 83 -19.85 -6.87 -7.38
C MET A 83 -19.84 -8.36 -7.71
N GLY A 84 -20.44 -8.77 -8.82
CA GLY A 84 -20.44 -10.16 -9.28
C GLY A 84 -19.05 -10.65 -9.67
N ALA A 85 -18.26 -9.84 -10.39
CA ALA A 85 -16.89 -10.20 -10.76
C ALA A 85 -16.01 -10.44 -9.53
N PHE A 86 -16.05 -9.53 -8.54
CA PHE A 86 -15.32 -9.72 -7.29
C PHE A 86 -15.87 -10.88 -6.47
N SER A 87 -17.20 -11.04 -6.39
CA SER A 87 -17.83 -12.14 -5.66
C SER A 87 -17.36 -13.52 -6.16
N ILE A 88 -17.42 -13.74 -7.47
CA ILE A 88 -16.99 -15.01 -8.09
C ILE A 88 -15.50 -15.24 -7.85
N TYR A 89 -14.68 -14.20 -7.97
CA TYR A 89 -13.23 -14.30 -7.76
C TYR A 89 -12.86 -14.58 -6.30
N LEU A 90 -13.55 -13.96 -5.34
CA LEU A 90 -13.24 -14.07 -3.90
C LEU A 90 -13.37 -15.50 -3.36
N TRP A 91 -14.23 -16.34 -3.94
CA TRP A 91 -14.28 -17.78 -3.60
C TRP A 91 -12.91 -18.46 -3.75
N VAL A 92 -12.16 -18.11 -4.80
CA VAL A 92 -10.79 -18.61 -5.01
C VAL A 92 -9.83 -18.01 -3.98
N GLY A 93 -9.94 -16.71 -3.74
CA GLY A 93 -9.11 -15.98 -2.78
C GLY A 93 -9.19 -16.53 -1.36
N ILE A 94 -10.38 -16.92 -0.89
CA ILE A 94 -10.57 -17.51 0.45
C ILE A 94 -9.84 -18.84 0.58
N ILE A 95 -9.92 -19.72 -0.42
CA ILE A 95 -9.24 -21.01 -0.41
C ILE A 95 -7.71 -20.80 -0.46
N GLU A 96 -7.27 -19.86 -1.29
CA GLU A 96 -5.84 -19.54 -1.45
C GLU A 96 -5.25 -18.93 -0.18
N LEU A 97 -5.99 -18.08 0.52
CA LEU A 97 -5.51 -17.36 1.69
C LEU A 97 -5.98 -17.97 3.01
N ARG A 98 -6.44 -19.24 3.03
CA ARG A 98 -6.88 -19.98 4.24
C ARG A 98 -5.85 -19.98 5.38
N GLU A 99 -4.56 -19.92 5.06
CA GLU A 99 -3.47 -19.91 6.03
C GLU A 99 -3.21 -18.52 6.65
N TYR A 100 -3.84 -17.47 6.13
CA TYR A 100 -3.74 -16.10 6.65
C TYR A 100 -4.95 -15.81 7.54
N PRO A 101 -4.86 -15.93 8.87
CA PRO A 101 -6.02 -15.97 9.76
C PRO A 101 -6.89 -14.69 9.70
N VAL A 102 -6.25 -13.52 9.62
CA VAL A 102 -6.96 -12.23 9.55
C VAL A 102 -7.48 -11.95 8.15
N ILE A 103 -6.62 -12.09 7.13
CA ILE A 103 -6.98 -11.79 5.74
C ILE A 103 -8.11 -12.71 5.27
N ASN A 104 -8.06 -14.00 5.61
CA ASN A 104 -9.10 -14.96 5.26
C ASN A 104 -10.48 -14.54 5.79
N LYS A 105 -10.56 -14.16 7.07
CA LYS A 105 -11.80 -13.66 7.68
C LYS A 105 -12.31 -12.39 6.99
N ILE A 106 -11.44 -11.46 6.63
CA ILE A 106 -11.83 -10.25 5.88
C ILE A 106 -12.39 -10.62 4.51
N LEU A 107 -11.76 -11.56 3.80
CA LEU A 107 -12.25 -12.03 2.50
C LEU A 107 -13.61 -12.72 2.59
N ILE A 108 -13.89 -13.44 3.69
CA ILE A 108 -15.22 -14.01 3.95
C ILE A 108 -16.28 -12.91 4.08
N ILE A 109 -15.99 -11.83 4.82
CA ILE A 109 -16.90 -10.68 4.97
C ILE A 109 -17.18 -10.06 3.60
N SER A 110 -16.13 -9.79 2.82
CA SER A 110 -16.27 -9.24 1.47
C SER A 110 -17.05 -10.17 0.54
N LEU A 111 -16.79 -11.48 0.59
CA LEU A 111 -17.48 -12.46 -0.23
C LEU A 111 -18.99 -12.45 0.06
N ILE A 112 -19.39 -12.56 1.32
CA ILE A 112 -20.81 -12.58 1.68
C ILE A 112 -21.48 -11.27 1.25
N THR A 113 -20.85 -10.13 1.55
CA THR A 113 -21.39 -8.82 1.19
C THR A 113 -21.57 -8.67 -0.32
N TYR A 114 -20.54 -9.02 -1.12
CA TYR A 114 -20.60 -8.91 -2.57
C TYR A 114 -21.57 -9.91 -3.19
N ASN A 115 -21.73 -11.10 -2.62
CA ASN A 115 -22.77 -12.05 -3.05
C ASN A 115 -24.18 -11.50 -2.83
N VAL A 116 -24.45 -10.89 -1.67
CA VAL A 116 -25.76 -10.29 -1.41
C VAL A 116 -26.08 -9.21 -2.44
N ILE A 117 -25.14 -8.30 -2.71
CA ILE A 117 -25.34 -7.25 -3.72
C ILE A 117 -25.48 -7.85 -5.13
N PHE A 118 -24.64 -8.84 -5.47
CA PHE A 118 -24.66 -9.46 -6.80
C PHE A 118 -25.97 -10.20 -7.07
N VAL A 119 -26.44 -11.03 -6.14
CA VAL A 119 -27.72 -11.75 -6.26
C VAL A 119 -28.87 -10.75 -6.36
N ALA A 120 -28.87 -9.70 -5.54
CA ALA A 120 -29.86 -8.63 -5.64
C ALA A 120 -29.80 -7.89 -6.99
N GLY A 121 -28.61 -7.70 -7.55
CA GLY A 121 -28.40 -7.18 -8.91
C GLY A 121 -29.01 -8.06 -10.00
N LEU A 122 -28.87 -9.38 -9.90
CA LEU A 122 -29.51 -10.31 -10.83
C LEU A 122 -31.04 -10.31 -10.68
N VAL A 123 -31.56 -10.22 -9.46
CA VAL A 123 -33.00 -10.08 -9.19
C VAL A 123 -33.53 -8.77 -9.76
N SER A 124 -32.81 -7.65 -9.54
CA SER A 124 -33.14 -6.35 -10.11
C SER A 124 -33.16 -6.37 -11.64
N PHE A 125 -32.20 -7.04 -12.26
CA PHE A 125 -32.19 -7.22 -13.72
C PHE A 125 -33.40 -8.03 -14.20
N TYR A 126 -33.76 -9.11 -13.50
CA TYR A 126 -34.88 -9.97 -13.89
C TYR A 126 -36.24 -9.30 -13.77
N TYR A 127 -36.45 -8.47 -12.74
CA TYR A 127 -37.70 -7.75 -12.51
C TYR A 127 -37.71 -6.34 -13.13
N GLU A 128 -36.63 -5.92 -13.79
CA GLU A 128 -36.42 -4.55 -14.30
C GLU A 128 -36.63 -3.46 -13.23
N ASP A 129 -36.36 -3.80 -11.96
CA ASP A 129 -36.56 -2.92 -10.81
C ASP A 129 -35.24 -2.73 -10.04
N PRO A 130 -34.65 -1.52 -10.02
CA PRO A 130 -33.41 -1.24 -9.33
C PRO A 130 -33.53 -1.28 -7.79
N PHE A 131 -34.75 -1.41 -7.23
CA PHE A 131 -34.98 -1.45 -5.79
C PHE A 131 -34.11 -2.47 -5.07
N TYR A 132 -34.01 -3.71 -5.58
CA TYR A 132 -33.28 -4.79 -4.90
C TYR A 132 -31.78 -4.51 -4.81
N ILE A 133 -31.13 -4.16 -5.94
CA ILE A 133 -29.70 -3.85 -5.97
C ILE A 133 -29.38 -2.61 -5.14
N ASN A 134 -30.21 -1.56 -5.25
CA ASN A 134 -30.03 -0.33 -4.51
C ASN A 134 -30.12 -0.58 -3.00
N THR A 135 -31.11 -1.37 -2.58
CA THR A 135 -31.30 -1.75 -1.18
C THR A 135 -30.18 -2.62 -0.65
N ALA A 136 -29.78 -3.64 -1.41
CA ALA A 136 -28.65 -4.48 -1.03
C ALA A 136 -27.36 -3.66 -0.89
N PHE A 137 -27.11 -2.71 -1.79
CA PHE A 137 -25.95 -1.83 -1.72
C PHE A 137 -26.04 -0.86 -0.53
N ALA A 138 -27.18 -0.18 -0.34
CA ALA A 138 -27.39 0.78 0.74
C ALA A 138 -27.20 0.15 2.13
N PHE A 139 -27.60 -1.11 2.29
CA PHE A 139 -27.45 -1.86 3.53
C PHE A 139 -26.18 -2.73 3.61
N SER A 140 -25.38 -2.80 2.55
CA SER A 140 -24.15 -3.62 2.51
C SER A 140 -23.15 -3.28 3.62
N PHE A 141 -23.07 -2.00 4.00
CA PHE A 141 -22.24 -1.55 5.10
C PHE A 141 -22.61 -2.22 6.44
N TRP A 142 -23.90 -2.41 6.71
CA TRP A 142 -24.39 -3.09 7.92
C TRP A 142 -24.03 -4.58 7.91
N ILE A 143 -24.06 -5.22 6.74
CA ILE A 143 -23.63 -6.61 6.56
C ILE A 143 -22.15 -6.75 6.93
N ILE A 144 -21.29 -5.86 6.41
CA ILE A 144 -19.86 -5.83 6.75
C ILE A 144 -19.65 -5.69 8.26
N LEU A 145 -20.40 -4.78 8.89
CA LEU A 145 -20.30 -4.49 10.32
C LEU A 145 -20.70 -5.71 11.18
N ILE A 146 -21.86 -6.31 10.88
CA ILE A 146 -22.38 -7.47 11.62
C ILE A 146 -21.43 -8.67 11.47
N LEU A 147 -21.04 -9.00 10.24
CA LEU A 147 -20.14 -10.14 9.99
C LEU A 147 -18.76 -9.93 10.61
N GLY A 148 -18.24 -8.71 10.56
CA GLY A 148 -16.97 -8.41 11.20
C GLY A 148 -17.03 -8.51 12.72
N PHE A 149 -18.13 -8.09 13.36
CA PHE A 149 -18.34 -8.36 14.78
C PHE A 149 -18.43 -9.86 15.08
N ILE A 150 -19.11 -10.64 14.25
CA ILE A 150 -19.20 -12.11 14.41
C ILE A 150 -17.80 -12.77 14.31
N LEU A 151 -16.96 -12.35 13.35
CA LEU A 151 -15.69 -13.02 13.06
C LEU A 151 -14.50 -12.55 13.93
N PHE A 152 -14.55 -11.32 14.42
CA PHE A 152 -13.44 -10.67 15.15
C PHE A 152 -13.86 -10.13 16.54
N GLY A 153 -15.14 -10.20 16.89
CA GLY A 153 -15.67 -9.73 18.18
C GLY A 153 -15.60 -8.21 18.35
N ARG A 154 -15.60 -7.77 19.62
CA ARG A 154 -15.53 -6.34 19.99
C ARG A 154 -14.29 -5.62 19.43
N LYS A 155 -13.18 -6.35 19.20
CA LYS A 155 -11.96 -5.77 18.62
C LYS A 155 -12.23 -5.16 17.24
N TYR A 156 -13.07 -5.80 16.41
CA TYR A 156 -13.43 -5.30 15.08
C TYR A 156 -14.00 -3.89 15.12
N ILE A 157 -14.93 -3.67 16.05
CA ILE A 157 -15.65 -2.41 16.27
C ILE A 157 -14.65 -1.28 16.57
N VAL A 158 -13.64 -1.56 17.39
CA VAL A 158 -12.63 -0.59 17.81
C VAL A 158 -11.65 -0.28 16.68
N VAL A 159 -11.14 -1.32 16.01
CA VAL A 159 -10.09 -1.21 14.99
C VAL A 159 -10.50 -0.40 13.79
N TRP A 160 -11.70 -0.65 13.28
CA TRP A 160 -12.26 0.07 12.15
C TRP A 160 -12.81 1.44 12.54
N ARG A 161 -12.63 1.85 13.80
CA ARG A 161 -13.15 3.10 14.35
C ARG A 161 -14.68 3.19 14.21
N PHE A 162 -15.38 2.04 14.23
CA PHE A 162 -16.85 1.93 14.09
C PHE A 162 -17.65 2.66 15.17
N MET A 163 -16.95 3.17 16.17
CA MET A 163 -17.52 3.97 17.24
C MET A 163 -17.41 5.47 16.99
N SER A 164 -17.13 5.90 15.76
CA SER A 164 -17.32 7.29 15.36
C SER A 164 -18.80 7.68 15.46
N PRO A 165 -19.14 8.92 15.89
CA PRO A 165 -20.51 9.44 15.81
C PRO A 165 -21.13 9.33 14.42
N ALA A 166 -20.32 9.25 13.36
CA ALA A 166 -20.78 9.10 11.99
C ALA A 166 -21.59 7.80 11.77
N TYR A 167 -21.27 6.71 12.47
CA TYR A 167 -22.01 5.44 12.32
C TYR A 167 -23.32 5.45 13.10
N LEU A 168 -23.33 6.07 14.29
CA LEU A 168 -24.56 6.36 15.00
C LEU A 168 -25.47 7.26 14.16
N LEU A 169 -24.90 8.28 13.52
CA LEU A 169 -25.62 9.15 12.61
C LEU A 169 -26.23 8.36 11.46
N LEU A 170 -25.44 7.49 10.81
CA LEU A 170 -25.92 6.61 9.74
C LEU A 170 -27.06 5.68 10.21
N PHE A 171 -26.93 5.10 11.41
CA PHE A 171 -27.99 4.28 12.01
C PHE A 171 -29.28 5.07 12.24
N LEU A 172 -29.15 6.27 12.81
CA LEU A 172 -30.30 7.14 13.06
C LEU A 172 -30.91 7.69 11.77
N TYR A 173 -30.14 7.82 10.69
CA TYR A 173 -30.67 8.13 9.37
C TYR A 173 -31.55 7.00 8.83
N VAL A 174 -31.17 5.73 9.04
CA VAL A 174 -32.04 4.58 8.72
C VAL A 174 -33.34 4.66 9.52
N ILE A 175 -33.26 4.91 10.83
CA ILE A 175 -34.44 5.05 11.70
C ILE A 175 -35.32 6.22 11.24
N ALA A 176 -34.73 7.36 10.87
CA ALA A 176 -35.46 8.52 10.38
C ALA A 176 -36.23 8.19 9.08
N TRP A 177 -35.61 7.48 8.15
CA TRP A 177 -36.27 7.01 6.94
C TRP A 177 -37.44 6.07 7.23
N ILE A 178 -37.24 5.08 8.10
CA ILE A 178 -38.30 4.14 8.51
C ILE A 178 -39.45 4.89 9.18
N ALA A 179 -39.15 5.86 10.05
CA ALA A 179 -40.16 6.67 10.71
C ALA A 179 -40.97 7.50 9.72
N ILE A 180 -40.33 8.13 8.73
CA ILE A 180 -41.01 8.92 7.69
C ILE A 180 -41.92 8.03 6.84
N ILE A 181 -41.47 6.86 6.42
CA ILE A 181 -42.30 5.92 5.66
C ILE A 181 -43.52 5.51 6.47
N PHE A 182 -43.31 5.15 7.74
CA PHE A 182 -44.39 4.76 8.62
C PHE A 182 -45.40 5.90 8.81
N ILE A 183 -44.94 7.14 9.02
CA ILE A 183 -45.80 8.31 9.17
C ILE A 183 -46.59 8.56 7.90
N ASN A 184 -45.94 8.57 6.73
CA ASN A 184 -46.61 8.77 5.44
C ASN A 184 -47.65 7.68 5.15
N GLN A 185 -47.41 6.45 5.60
CA GLN A 185 -48.33 5.33 5.39
C GLN A 185 -49.53 5.32 6.35
N TYR A 186 -49.34 5.74 7.60
CA TYR A 186 -50.33 5.52 8.67
C TYR A 186 -50.91 6.81 9.28
N THR A 187 -50.47 8.00 8.84
CA THR A 187 -50.95 9.29 9.37
C THR A 187 -51.32 10.25 8.23
N PRO A 188 -52.13 11.29 8.47
CA PRO A 188 -52.46 12.29 7.45
C PRO A 188 -51.31 13.29 7.18
N LEU A 189 -50.13 13.08 7.76
CA LEU A 189 -48.96 13.91 7.53
C LEU A 189 -48.18 13.35 6.33
N GLU A 190 -48.02 14.16 5.28
CA GLU A 190 -47.21 13.82 4.12
C GLU A 190 -45.84 14.49 4.20
N PHE A 191 -44.81 13.72 4.53
CA PHE A 191 -43.42 14.15 4.41
C PHE A 191 -42.93 14.02 2.97
N ILE A 192 -42.19 15.03 2.50
CA ILE A 192 -41.60 15.05 1.17
C ILE A 192 -40.37 14.13 1.17
N SER A 193 -40.53 12.95 0.58
CA SER A 193 -39.49 11.92 0.51
C SER A 193 -38.59 12.01 -0.73
N THR A 194 -39.02 12.71 -1.79
CA THR A 194 -38.36 12.58 -3.12
C THR A 194 -38.12 13.88 -3.89
N SER A 195 -38.66 15.02 -3.47
CA SER A 195 -38.57 16.24 -4.29
C SER A 195 -37.46 17.20 -3.84
N PRO A 196 -36.58 17.65 -4.77
CA PRO A 196 -35.82 18.89 -4.59
C PRO A 196 -36.80 20.03 -4.29
N LEU A 197 -36.39 21.04 -3.54
CA LEU A 197 -37.17 22.27 -3.44
C LEU A 197 -37.19 22.95 -4.83
N ASN A 198 -38.19 22.65 -5.67
CA ASN A 198 -38.39 23.32 -6.94
C ASN A 198 -38.74 24.79 -6.68
N SER A 199 -38.06 25.70 -7.38
CA SER A 199 -38.03 27.14 -7.11
C SER A 199 -39.35 27.89 -7.35
N GLU A 200 -40.39 27.25 -7.86
CA GLU A 200 -41.56 27.98 -8.36
C GLU A 200 -42.61 28.29 -7.29
N ARG A 201 -42.77 27.47 -6.23
CA ARG A 201 -43.60 27.77 -5.04
C ARG A 201 -43.17 26.94 -3.83
N ILE A 202 -42.28 27.47 -2.99
CA ILE A 202 -41.89 26.82 -1.72
C ILE A 202 -42.71 27.42 -0.59
N GLN A 203 -43.55 26.64 0.10
CA GLN A 203 -44.05 27.06 1.41
C GLN A 203 -43.03 26.71 2.50
N PRO A 204 -42.91 27.53 3.57
CA PRO A 204 -42.01 27.21 4.69
C PRO A 204 -42.28 25.85 5.34
N ILE A 205 -43.53 25.35 5.25
CA ILE A 205 -43.92 24.05 5.78
C ILE A 205 -43.28 22.89 4.99
N ASP A 206 -43.13 23.04 3.67
CA ASP A 206 -42.54 22.02 2.79
C ASP A 206 -41.08 21.76 3.16
N PHE A 207 -40.37 22.80 3.60
CA PHE A 207 -39.00 22.68 4.10
C PHE A 207 -38.93 21.84 5.38
N ILE A 208 -39.84 22.06 6.33
CA ILE A 208 -39.87 21.36 7.62
C ILE A 208 -40.26 19.88 7.42
N MET A 209 -41.19 19.62 6.50
CA MET A 209 -41.70 18.29 6.19
C MET A 209 -40.77 17.50 5.24
N ASN A 210 -39.60 18.03 4.91
CA ASN A 210 -38.66 17.37 4.02
C ASN A 210 -37.67 16.46 4.77
N ILE A 211 -37.37 15.27 4.21
CA ILE A 211 -36.36 14.34 4.75
C ILE A 211 -35.01 15.03 5.06
N TYR A 212 -34.51 15.92 4.19
CA TYR A 212 -33.24 16.61 4.43
C TYR A 212 -33.26 17.42 5.73
N PHE A 213 -34.38 18.07 6.06
CA PHE A 213 -34.54 18.78 7.31
C PHE A 213 -34.53 17.82 8.51
N VAL A 214 -35.23 16.69 8.41
CA VAL A 214 -35.21 15.66 9.46
C VAL A 214 -33.79 15.13 9.67
N LEU A 215 -33.03 14.87 8.60
CA LEU A 215 -31.63 14.44 8.70
C LEU A 215 -30.74 15.52 9.33
N ILE A 216 -30.98 16.80 9.05
CA ILE A 216 -30.30 17.93 9.72
C ILE A 216 -30.62 17.91 11.22
N VAL A 217 -31.89 17.76 11.61
CA VAL A 217 -32.28 17.65 13.02
C VAL A 217 -31.60 16.47 13.71
N VAL A 218 -31.55 15.31 13.05
CA VAL A 218 -30.84 14.13 13.56
C VAL A 218 -29.34 14.39 13.72
N ASN A 219 -28.70 15.07 12.76
CA ASN A 219 -27.29 15.46 12.85
C ASN A 219 -27.01 16.37 14.06
N TRP A 220 -27.87 17.35 14.31
CA TRP A 220 -27.77 18.21 15.49
C TRP A 220 -28.03 17.45 16.78
N PHE A 221 -29.03 16.55 16.80
CA PHE A 221 -29.32 15.70 17.94
C PHE A 221 -28.11 14.82 18.31
N VAL A 222 -27.52 14.13 17.32
CA VAL A 222 -26.30 13.32 17.50
C VAL A 222 -25.17 14.16 18.06
N TYR A 223 -24.95 15.36 17.53
CA TYR A 223 -23.93 16.26 18.04
C TYR A 223 -24.12 16.58 19.53
N LEU A 224 -25.35 16.91 19.95
CA LEU A 224 -25.68 17.23 21.34
C LEU A 224 -25.44 16.06 22.30
N ILE A 225 -25.80 14.83 21.91
CA ILE A 225 -25.68 13.63 22.77
C ILE A 225 -24.35 12.88 22.60
N SER A 226 -23.53 13.28 21.61
CA SER A 226 -22.33 12.55 21.17
C SER A 226 -21.40 12.17 22.32
N GLY A 227 -21.21 13.05 23.31
CA GLY A 227 -20.35 12.79 24.46
C GLY A 227 -20.76 11.57 25.28
N ILE A 228 -22.04 11.47 25.63
CA ILE A 228 -22.56 10.35 26.45
C ILE A 228 -22.59 9.05 25.63
N VAL A 229 -22.99 9.15 24.35
CA VAL A 229 -23.07 7.98 23.49
C VAL A 229 -21.70 7.39 23.24
N LEU A 230 -20.70 8.22 22.95
CA LEU A 230 -19.33 7.78 22.72
C LEU A 230 -18.71 7.12 23.95
N ASP A 231 -18.91 7.65 25.16
CA ASP A 231 -18.43 6.99 26.39
C ASP A 231 -18.93 5.55 26.50
N LYS A 232 -20.24 5.35 26.29
CA LYS A 232 -20.88 4.03 26.41
C LYS A 232 -20.44 3.10 25.30
N LEU A 233 -20.45 3.59 24.06
CA LEU A 233 -20.03 2.83 22.90
C LEU A 233 -18.58 2.38 23.08
N LEU A 234 -17.64 3.32 23.20
CA LEU A 234 -16.21 3.04 23.32
C LEU A 234 -15.80 2.46 24.68
N GLY A 235 -16.73 2.21 25.60
CA GLY A 235 -16.42 1.71 26.94
C GLY A 235 -15.40 2.58 27.68
N ILE A 236 -15.43 3.90 27.44
CA ILE A 236 -14.51 4.85 28.06
C ILE A 236 -14.87 4.98 29.53
N LYS A 237 -13.89 4.69 30.39
CA LYS A 237 -14.02 4.84 31.83
C LYS A 237 -13.35 6.12 32.27
N LYS A 238 -13.90 6.77 33.29
CA LYS A 238 -13.29 7.96 33.88
C LYS A 238 -11.92 7.59 34.46
N VAL A 239 -10.93 8.44 34.23
CA VAL A 239 -9.60 8.29 34.82
C VAL A 239 -9.61 8.79 36.26
N GLU A 240 -9.02 8.01 37.17
CA GLU A 240 -8.85 8.36 38.58
C GLU A 240 -7.40 8.72 38.94
N ASP A 241 -6.43 8.39 38.08
CA ASP A 241 -5.02 8.74 38.27
C ASP A 241 -4.82 10.26 38.34
N GLU A 242 -4.41 10.74 39.51
CA GLU A 242 -4.16 12.15 39.77
C GLU A 242 -3.05 12.74 38.90
N ASN A 243 -1.99 11.98 38.61
CA ASN A 243 -0.86 12.48 37.84
C ASN A 243 -1.28 12.74 36.40
N PHE A 244 -2.01 11.79 35.81
CA PHE A 244 -2.60 11.95 34.49
C PHE A 244 -3.58 13.13 34.44
N LEU A 245 -4.46 13.27 35.44
CA LEU A 245 -5.38 14.40 35.52
C LEU A 245 -4.67 15.74 35.65
N LYS A 246 -3.57 15.80 36.42
CA LYS A 246 -2.70 17.00 36.53
C LYS A 246 -2.08 17.37 35.18
N ILE A 247 -1.59 16.38 34.43
CA ILE A 247 -1.03 16.61 33.09
C ILE A 247 -2.09 17.23 32.16
N VAL A 248 -3.28 16.62 32.10
CA VAL A 248 -4.37 17.12 31.25
C VAL A 248 -4.81 18.53 31.69
N GLU A 249 -4.88 18.80 32.98
CA GLU A 249 -5.25 20.10 33.53
C GLU A 249 -4.22 21.19 33.17
N ASN A 250 -2.92 20.88 33.26
CA ASN A 250 -1.85 21.80 32.87
C ASN A 250 -1.93 22.14 31.37
N VAL A 251 -2.01 21.12 30.51
CA VAL A 251 -2.14 21.32 29.06
C VAL A 251 -3.42 22.09 28.71
N LYS A 252 -4.54 21.81 29.40
CA LYS A 252 -5.80 22.54 29.24
C LYS A 252 -5.63 24.04 29.52
N ASN A 253 -4.90 24.38 30.58
CA ASN A 253 -4.62 25.76 30.97
C ASN A 253 -3.75 26.45 29.92
N ASP A 254 -2.70 25.79 29.42
CA ASP A 254 -1.82 26.32 28.38
C ASP A 254 -2.55 26.55 27.05
N ILE A 255 -3.43 25.62 26.65
CA ILE A 255 -4.27 25.78 25.45
C ILE A 255 -5.30 26.91 25.64
N GLY A 256 -5.66 27.22 26.89
CA GLY A 256 -6.58 28.29 27.28
C GLY A 256 -8.04 27.87 27.25
N ILE A 257 -8.36 26.64 27.65
CA ILE A 257 -9.75 26.15 27.75
C ILE A 257 -10.30 26.46 29.14
N LYS A 258 -11.40 27.22 29.18
CA LYS A 258 -12.15 27.47 30.41
C LYS A 258 -13.14 26.34 30.69
N GLY A 259 -13.37 26.05 31.97
CA GLY A 259 -14.32 25.04 32.44
C GLY A 259 -13.73 23.64 32.58
N LYS A 260 -14.58 22.69 32.95
CA LYS A 260 -14.19 21.29 33.18
C LYS A 260 -14.07 20.53 31.85
N VAL A 261 -13.00 19.76 31.71
CA VAL A 261 -12.85 18.74 30.66
C VAL A 261 -12.97 17.38 31.35
N LYS A 262 -13.84 16.51 30.84
CA LYS A 262 -13.97 15.14 31.36
C LYS A 262 -12.90 14.27 30.70
N VAL A 263 -12.17 13.54 31.52
CA VAL A 263 -11.02 12.74 31.11
C VAL A 263 -11.36 11.26 31.25
N GLY A 264 -11.20 10.52 30.17
CA GLY A 264 -11.50 9.10 30.10
C GLY A 264 -10.38 8.27 29.49
N PHE A 265 -10.43 6.97 29.74
CA PHE A 265 -9.50 5.98 29.21
C PHE A 265 -10.23 4.74 28.69
N GLY A 266 -9.80 4.24 27.54
CA GLY A 266 -10.27 3.00 26.92
C GLY A 266 -9.11 2.03 26.72
N ARG A 267 -9.23 0.80 27.24
CA ARG A 267 -8.22 -0.26 27.14
C ARG A 267 -8.33 -1.01 25.81
N TYR A 268 -7.45 -0.72 24.86
CA TYR A 268 -7.50 -1.26 23.50
C TYR A 268 -6.12 -1.44 22.86
N PRO A 269 -5.93 -2.39 21.92
CA PRO A 269 -4.64 -2.69 21.27
C PRO A 269 -4.23 -1.64 20.20
N ILE A 270 -4.65 -0.39 20.37
CA ILE A 270 -4.32 0.73 19.49
C ILE A 270 -3.82 1.88 20.35
N LEU A 271 -2.88 2.66 19.83
CA LEU A 271 -2.52 3.95 20.42
C LEU A 271 -3.30 5.05 19.69
N ASN A 272 -4.23 5.69 20.41
CA ASN A 272 -5.02 6.81 19.89
C ASN A 272 -5.48 7.73 21.04
N ALA A 273 -5.87 8.95 20.69
CA ALA A 273 -6.63 9.82 21.59
C ALA A 273 -7.71 10.55 20.79
N MET A 274 -8.70 11.07 21.49
CA MET A 274 -9.78 11.80 20.86
C MET A 274 -10.34 12.86 21.80
N ALA A 275 -10.50 14.08 21.30
CA ALA A 275 -11.41 15.06 21.85
C ALA A 275 -12.79 14.96 21.19
N TYR A 276 -13.84 14.92 22.01
CA TYR A 276 -15.21 14.70 21.54
C TYR A 276 -16.26 15.36 22.45
N GLY A 277 -17.50 15.31 21.98
CA GLY A 277 -18.64 15.95 22.61
C GLY A 277 -18.99 17.30 21.98
N ALA A 278 -20.14 17.82 22.40
CA ALA A 278 -20.61 19.14 22.02
C ALA A 278 -19.75 20.23 22.67
N PHE A 279 -19.83 21.47 22.18
CA PHE A 279 -19.03 22.60 22.67
C PHE A 279 -19.18 22.88 24.18
N PHE A 280 -20.29 22.46 24.79
CA PHE A 280 -20.58 22.56 26.22
C PHE A 280 -20.24 21.29 27.02
N ASP A 281 -20.07 20.13 26.38
CA ASP A 281 -19.70 18.85 27.00
C ASP A 281 -18.31 18.42 26.52
N LYS A 282 -17.27 19.05 27.06
CA LYS A 282 -15.88 18.85 26.64
C LYS A 282 -15.32 17.55 27.22
N ARG A 283 -14.94 16.61 26.36
CA ARG A 283 -14.39 15.31 26.75
C ARG A 283 -13.11 15.02 26.00
N ILE A 284 -12.21 14.31 26.67
CA ILE A 284 -11.03 13.71 26.07
C ILE A 284 -10.93 12.26 26.52
N ALA A 285 -10.64 11.37 25.58
CA ALA A 285 -10.39 9.97 25.85
C ALA A 285 -9.03 9.57 25.30
N ILE A 286 -8.28 8.81 26.09
CA ILE A 286 -7.06 8.13 25.63
C ILE A 286 -7.36 6.66 25.46
N ILE A 287 -6.90 6.12 24.36
CA ILE A 287 -7.15 4.76 23.92
C ILE A 287 -5.77 4.12 23.76
N ALA A 288 -5.44 3.20 24.65
CA ALA A 288 -4.17 2.48 24.67
C ALA A 288 -4.34 1.13 25.37
N GLU A 289 -3.38 0.22 25.21
CA GLU A 289 -3.42 -1.05 25.95
C GLU A 289 -3.32 -0.79 27.44
N ASP A 290 -2.41 0.13 27.78
CA ASP A 290 -2.16 0.60 29.13
C ASP A 290 -1.85 2.08 29.11
N ILE A 291 -2.26 2.78 30.17
CA ILE A 291 -2.03 4.22 30.34
C ILE A 291 -0.56 4.49 30.63
N ASP A 292 0.11 3.56 31.32
CA ASP A 292 1.51 3.66 31.75
C ASP A 292 2.52 3.41 30.62
N GLN A 293 2.05 2.96 29.45
CA GLN A 293 2.90 2.70 28.28
C GLN A 293 3.16 3.95 27.41
N ILE A 294 2.46 5.06 27.67
CA ILE A 294 2.64 6.29 26.90
C ILE A 294 3.58 7.22 27.67
N PRO A 295 4.76 7.56 27.12
CA PRO A 295 5.65 8.54 27.73
C PRO A 295 4.94 9.87 28.00
N GLU A 296 5.23 10.49 29.15
CA GLU A 296 4.55 11.69 29.62
C GLU A 296 4.65 12.86 28.62
N ASP A 297 5.80 13.01 27.95
CA ASP A 297 6.01 14.05 26.94
C ASP A 297 5.12 13.82 25.70
N GLU A 298 5.04 12.59 25.20
CA GLU A 298 4.14 12.23 24.09
C GLU A 298 2.68 12.42 24.47
N LEU A 299 2.31 12.03 25.68
CA LEU A 299 0.98 12.22 26.24
C LEU A 299 0.61 13.71 26.24
N LYS A 300 1.49 14.59 26.72
CA LYS A 300 1.29 16.05 26.68
C LYS A 300 1.05 16.56 25.26
N GLY A 301 1.85 16.10 24.30
CA GLY A 301 1.70 16.46 22.89
C GLY A 301 0.36 16.03 22.30
N ILE A 302 -0.04 14.79 22.54
CA ILE A 302 -1.32 14.22 22.08
C ILE A 302 -2.49 14.99 22.70
N VAL A 303 -2.47 15.19 24.02
CA VAL A 303 -3.51 15.94 24.74
C VAL A 303 -3.59 17.38 24.24
N ALA A 304 -2.46 18.03 23.98
CA ALA A 304 -2.44 19.40 23.46
C ALA A 304 -3.11 19.50 22.09
N HIS A 305 -2.86 18.53 21.20
CA HIS A 305 -3.51 18.43 19.89
C HIS A 305 -5.03 18.26 20.02
N GLU A 306 -5.47 17.26 20.80
CA GLU A 306 -6.89 16.97 20.99
C GLU A 306 -7.64 18.14 21.68
N LEU A 307 -7.04 18.75 22.70
CA LEU A 307 -7.60 19.94 23.33
C LEU A 307 -7.62 21.14 22.38
N ALA A 308 -6.68 21.26 21.45
CA ALA A 308 -6.75 22.28 20.41
C ALA A 308 -7.99 22.12 19.51
N HIS A 309 -8.41 20.89 19.19
CA HIS A 309 -9.69 20.64 18.51
C HIS A 309 -10.88 21.14 19.35
N THR A 310 -10.87 20.86 20.64
CA THR A 310 -11.91 21.33 21.59
C THR A 310 -11.96 22.85 21.64
N LYS A 311 -10.81 23.52 21.75
CA LYS A 311 -10.69 24.98 21.78
C LYS A 311 -11.16 25.63 20.47
N GLY A 312 -10.85 25.00 19.35
CA GLY A 312 -11.27 25.42 18.01
C GLY A 312 -12.73 25.10 17.68
N LYS A 313 -13.44 24.39 18.56
CA LYS A 313 -14.82 23.89 18.34
C LYS A 313 -14.95 23.11 17.03
N HIS A 314 -13.94 22.31 16.69
CA HIS A 314 -13.88 21.63 15.39
C HIS A 314 -15.06 20.65 15.18
N THR A 315 -15.57 20.02 16.24
CA THR A 315 -16.77 19.16 16.18
C THR A 315 -18.01 19.94 15.74
N LEU A 316 -18.21 21.16 16.29
CA LEU A 316 -19.30 22.05 15.89
C LEU A 316 -19.16 22.51 14.42
N ILE A 317 -17.95 22.85 14.00
CA ILE A 317 -17.67 23.24 12.61
C ILE A 317 -18.03 22.08 11.68
N LEU A 318 -17.67 20.84 12.04
CA LEU A 318 -18.01 19.66 11.25
C LEU A 318 -19.54 19.46 11.15
N THR A 319 -20.28 19.65 12.26
CA THR A 319 -21.76 19.62 12.24
C THR A 319 -22.34 20.67 11.29
N PHE A 320 -21.78 21.87 11.26
CA PHE A 320 -22.18 22.91 10.29
C PHE A 320 -21.82 22.55 8.84
N ILE A 321 -20.66 21.95 8.59
CA ILE A 321 -20.28 21.47 7.25
C ILE A 321 -21.26 20.41 6.76
N THR A 322 -21.61 19.43 7.60
CA THR A 322 -22.63 18.42 7.28
C THR A 322 -24.00 19.05 7.05
N THR A 323 -24.38 20.04 7.85
CA THR A 323 -25.65 20.78 7.64
C THR A 323 -25.65 21.51 6.31
N ALA A 324 -24.56 22.21 5.96
CA ALA A 324 -24.43 22.92 4.70
C ALA A 324 -24.44 21.95 3.50
N ASP A 325 -23.81 20.78 3.62
CA ASP A 325 -23.85 19.71 2.60
C ASP A 325 -25.29 19.21 2.38
N LEU A 326 -26.04 18.92 3.45
CA LEU A 326 -27.43 18.49 3.36
C LEU A 326 -28.35 19.57 2.74
N VAL A 327 -28.16 20.84 3.13
CA VAL A 327 -28.91 21.96 2.54
C VAL A 327 -28.58 22.13 1.07
N PHE A 328 -27.30 22.05 0.69
CA PHE A 328 -26.88 22.13 -0.70
C PHE A 328 -27.49 20.99 -1.54
N ARG A 329 -27.42 19.76 -1.03
CA ARG A 329 -28.02 18.57 -1.66
C ARG A 329 -29.52 18.71 -1.86
N MET A 330 -30.22 19.21 -0.84
CA MET A 330 -31.65 19.49 -0.90
C MET A 330 -32.02 20.53 -1.96
N ILE A 331 -31.24 21.61 -2.10
CA ILE A 331 -31.47 22.66 -3.10
C ILE A 331 -31.19 22.17 -4.52
N VAL A 332 -30.11 21.40 -4.71
CA VAL A 332 -29.70 20.90 -6.04
C VAL A 332 -30.49 19.66 -6.45
N GLY A 333 -31.12 18.95 -5.50
CA GLY A 333 -31.80 17.68 -5.77
C GLY A 333 -30.88 16.47 -5.81
N LEU A 334 -29.74 16.53 -5.11
CA LEU A 334 -28.81 15.40 -4.99
C LEU A 334 -29.18 14.55 -3.78
N PRO A 335 -29.11 13.20 -3.86
CA PRO A 335 -29.45 12.32 -2.73
C PRO A 335 -28.62 12.64 -1.47
N ALA A 336 -29.24 12.53 -0.29
CA ALA A 336 -28.53 12.75 0.98
C ALA A 336 -27.59 11.58 1.30
N THR A 337 -28.10 10.36 1.14
CA THR A 337 -27.49 9.11 1.57
C THR A 337 -27.73 8.00 0.55
N TYR A 338 -27.19 6.81 0.79
CA TYR A 338 -27.54 5.63 -0.02
C TYR A 338 -28.96 5.13 0.25
N TYR A 339 -29.57 5.47 1.39
CA TYR A 339 -30.93 5.03 1.76
C TYR A 339 -32.02 5.71 0.93
N ASP A 340 -31.72 6.88 0.37
CA ASP A 340 -32.58 7.57 -0.60
C ASP A 340 -32.91 6.68 -1.80
N TYR A 341 -32.04 5.72 -2.17
CA TYR A 341 -32.29 4.77 -3.25
C TYR A 341 -33.17 3.57 -2.86
N THR A 342 -33.41 3.37 -1.57
CA THR A 342 -34.32 2.34 -1.05
C THR A 342 -35.68 2.94 -0.73
N PHE A 343 -35.68 4.13 -0.14
CA PHE A 343 -36.86 4.73 0.48
C PHE A 343 -37.38 5.98 -0.25
N GLY A 344 -36.61 6.50 -1.21
CA GLY A 344 -36.96 7.64 -2.05
C GLY A 344 -36.82 7.32 -3.55
N ASP A 345 -36.78 8.36 -4.36
CA ASP A 345 -36.72 8.29 -5.82
C ASP A 345 -35.65 9.26 -6.38
N PRO A 346 -34.37 8.88 -6.29
CA PRO A 346 -33.26 9.76 -6.67
C PRO A 346 -33.08 9.84 -8.19
N GLN A 347 -32.90 11.06 -8.71
CA GLN A 347 -32.77 11.31 -10.16
C GLN A 347 -31.46 10.80 -10.79
N ILE A 348 -30.41 10.59 -9.98
CA ILE A 348 -29.12 10.10 -10.47
C ILE A 348 -28.95 8.62 -10.13
N PRO A 349 -28.41 7.77 -11.02
CA PRO A 349 -28.14 6.36 -10.70
C PRO A 349 -27.17 6.19 -9.53
N MET A 350 -27.32 5.11 -8.75
CA MET A 350 -26.50 4.80 -7.56
C MET A 350 -25.00 4.87 -7.86
N ILE A 351 -24.57 4.33 -8.99
CA ILE A 351 -23.17 4.35 -9.39
C ILE A 351 -22.64 5.77 -9.64
N GLY A 352 -23.47 6.64 -10.24
CA GLY A 352 -23.15 8.06 -10.42
C GLY A 352 -23.00 8.77 -9.08
N PHE A 353 -23.87 8.45 -8.12
CA PHE A 353 -23.79 8.97 -6.75
C PHE A 353 -22.56 8.50 -5.99
N ILE A 354 -22.12 7.25 -6.16
CA ILE A 354 -20.86 6.75 -5.58
C ILE A 354 -19.68 7.60 -6.09
N PHE A 355 -19.56 7.81 -7.40
CA PHE A 355 -18.48 8.61 -7.98
C PHE A 355 -18.54 10.08 -7.54
N LEU A 356 -19.74 10.67 -7.49
CA LEU A 356 -19.96 12.03 -7.01
C LEU A 356 -19.47 12.19 -5.56
N ASN A 357 -19.83 11.25 -4.67
CA ASN A 357 -19.39 11.28 -3.27
C ASN A 357 -17.88 11.12 -3.15
N ILE A 358 -17.22 10.28 -3.95
CA ILE A 358 -15.73 10.18 -3.94
C ILE A 358 -15.11 11.55 -4.23
N VAL A 359 -15.61 12.26 -5.25
CA VAL A 359 -15.13 13.59 -5.61
C VAL A 359 -15.40 14.60 -4.49
N LEU A 360 -16.61 14.60 -3.94
CA LEU A 360 -16.99 15.50 -2.85
C LEU A 360 -16.15 15.26 -1.59
N TYR A 361 -15.91 14.01 -1.21
CA TYR A 361 -15.06 13.66 -0.06
C TYR A 361 -13.63 14.14 -0.25
N MET A 362 -13.06 14.05 -1.45
CA MET A 362 -11.73 14.63 -1.72
C MET A 362 -11.68 16.13 -1.42
N PHE A 363 -12.76 16.88 -1.71
CA PHE A 363 -12.88 18.30 -1.38
C PHE A 363 -13.10 18.53 0.12
N ILE A 364 -14.03 17.82 0.75
CA ILE A 364 -14.31 17.92 2.19
C ILE A 364 -13.05 17.61 3.01
N PHE A 365 -12.26 16.61 2.62
CA PHE A 365 -11.01 16.26 3.29
C PHE A 365 -9.94 17.37 3.22
N ILE A 366 -10.00 18.31 2.28
CA ILE A 366 -9.14 19.51 2.32
C ILE A 366 -9.50 20.37 3.53
N PHE A 367 -10.80 20.55 3.81
CA PHE A 367 -11.27 21.31 4.98
C PHE A 367 -10.96 20.59 6.29
N ILE A 368 -11.13 19.26 6.34
CA ILE A 368 -10.76 18.49 7.54
C ILE A 368 -9.25 18.62 7.81
N ARG A 369 -8.40 18.45 6.80
CA ARG A 369 -6.95 18.67 6.92
C ARG A 369 -6.59 20.09 7.35
N PHE A 370 -7.37 21.09 6.96
CA PHE A 370 -7.18 22.46 7.42
C PHE A 370 -7.48 22.61 8.91
N LEU A 371 -8.49 21.92 9.44
CA LEU A 371 -8.78 21.88 10.88
C LEU A 371 -7.69 21.14 11.65
N GLU A 372 -7.15 20.04 11.10
CA GLU A 372 -5.98 19.32 11.65
C GLU A 372 -4.77 20.25 11.77
N GLY A 373 -4.40 20.95 10.70
CA GLY A 373 -3.28 21.90 10.73
C GLY A 373 -3.51 23.08 11.69
N LYS A 374 -4.76 23.47 11.94
CA LYS A 374 -5.11 24.47 12.97
C LYS A 374 -4.89 23.93 14.39
N ALA A 375 -5.22 22.67 14.63
CA ALA A 375 -4.98 22.02 15.91
C ALA A 375 -3.46 21.87 16.16
N ASP A 376 -2.72 21.36 15.16
CA ASP A 376 -1.25 21.25 15.20
C ASP A 376 -0.59 22.62 15.50
N LEU A 377 -1.02 23.68 14.81
CA LEU A 377 -0.50 25.04 15.04
C LEU A 377 -0.81 25.56 16.45
N LYS A 378 -2.00 25.26 16.98
CA LYS A 378 -2.38 25.71 18.33
C LYS A 378 -1.65 24.94 19.42
N ALA A 379 -1.44 23.63 19.25
CA ALA A 379 -0.59 22.83 20.14
C ALA A 379 0.86 23.36 20.13
N LYS A 380 1.40 23.61 18.94
CA LYS A 380 2.71 24.25 18.76
C LYS A 380 2.83 25.60 19.48
N ASN A 381 1.87 26.50 19.25
CA ASN A 381 1.89 27.84 19.86
C ASN A 381 1.73 27.80 21.39
N SER A 382 1.28 26.68 21.93
CA SER A 382 1.14 26.46 23.38
C SER A 382 2.36 25.72 23.97
N GLY A 383 3.43 25.52 23.19
CA GLY A 383 4.70 24.96 23.65
C GLY A 383 4.91 23.48 23.34
N TYR A 384 3.92 22.75 22.79
CA TYR A 384 3.92 21.29 22.69
C TYR A 384 4.39 20.72 21.35
N ALA A 385 5.21 21.47 20.61
CA ALA A 385 5.59 21.11 19.25
C ALA A 385 6.51 19.88 19.17
N LYS A 386 7.45 19.76 20.11
CA LYS A 386 8.44 18.66 20.14
C LYS A 386 7.78 17.36 20.62
N GLU A 387 6.98 17.49 21.67
CA GLU A 387 6.13 16.47 22.29
C GLU A 387 5.21 15.83 21.24
N LEU A 388 4.50 16.65 20.47
CA LEU A 388 3.62 16.16 19.41
C LEU A 388 4.41 15.51 18.26
N ALA A 389 5.58 16.03 17.90
CA ALA A 389 6.43 15.39 16.90
C ALA A 389 6.93 14.00 17.36
N LYS A 390 7.28 13.84 18.64
CA LYS A 390 7.64 12.53 19.25
C LYS A 390 6.47 11.55 19.23
N ALA A 391 5.26 12.01 19.54
CA ALA A 391 4.06 11.20 19.52
C ALA A 391 3.69 10.76 18.09
N LEU A 392 3.78 11.66 17.11
CA LEU A 392 3.56 11.34 15.70
C LEU A 392 4.56 10.32 15.17
N TYR A 393 5.83 10.40 15.59
CA TYR A 393 6.83 9.39 15.25
C TYR A 393 6.48 8.02 15.85
N ASN A 394 6.12 7.96 17.14
CA ASN A 394 5.68 6.70 17.78
C ASN A 394 4.50 6.06 17.03
N LEU A 395 3.48 6.88 16.76
CA LEU A 395 2.26 6.42 16.13
C LEU A 395 2.55 5.88 14.72
N GLU A 396 3.32 6.61 13.92
CA GLU A 396 3.72 6.16 12.58
C GLU A 396 4.54 4.86 12.62
N SER A 397 5.39 4.69 13.65
CA SER A 397 6.15 3.47 13.89
C SER A 397 5.26 2.29 14.28
N PHE A 398 4.25 2.51 15.12
CA PHE A 398 3.28 1.48 15.48
C PHE A 398 2.46 0.99 14.27
N TYR A 399 2.16 1.89 13.33
CA TYR A 399 1.45 1.56 12.09
C TYR A 399 2.38 1.18 10.93
N ALA A 400 3.67 0.95 11.18
CA ALA A 400 4.71 0.83 10.16
C ALA A 400 4.42 -0.23 9.08
N THR A 401 3.93 -1.40 9.51
CA THR A 401 3.58 -2.56 8.67
C THR A 401 2.33 -2.33 7.81
N GLY A 402 1.44 -1.43 8.22
CA GLY A 402 0.18 -1.09 7.53
C GLY A 402 0.19 0.26 6.79
N ARG A 403 1.30 1.01 6.79
CA ARG A 403 1.37 2.39 6.25
C ARG A 403 0.83 2.58 4.83
N GLU A 404 0.95 1.58 3.95
CA GLU A 404 0.56 1.69 2.55
C GLU A 404 -0.87 1.17 2.25
N PHE A 405 -1.53 0.48 3.20
CA PHE A 405 -2.90 -0.05 3.05
C PHE A 405 -3.79 0.43 4.20
N GLY A 406 -4.92 1.07 3.89
CA GLY A 406 -5.82 1.71 4.88
C GLY A 406 -6.50 0.79 5.90
N LEU A 407 -6.14 -0.49 5.93
CA LEU A 407 -6.59 -1.47 6.92
C LEU A 407 -5.37 -2.08 7.63
N ASN A 408 -5.15 -1.71 8.88
CA ASN A 408 -4.06 -2.29 9.66
C ASN A 408 -4.48 -3.66 10.24
N THR A 409 -4.24 -4.72 9.47
CA THR A 409 -4.55 -6.12 9.85
C THR A 409 -3.93 -6.53 11.19
N MET A 410 -2.83 -5.88 11.60
CA MET A 410 -2.21 -6.04 12.91
C MET A 410 -3.22 -5.92 14.05
N LEU A 411 -4.13 -4.97 13.98
CA LEU A 411 -5.03 -4.69 15.11
C LEU A 411 -6.11 -5.76 15.30
N LEU A 412 -6.33 -6.58 14.26
CA LEU A 412 -7.28 -7.69 14.26
C LEU A 412 -6.62 -9.03 14.64
N CYS A 413 -5.31 -9.03 14.89
CA CYS A 413 -4.58 -10.22 15.32
C CYS A 413 -4.28 -10.19 16.82
N GLU A 414 -3.94 -11.36 17.38
CA GLU A 414 -3.57 -11.50 18.80
C GLU A 414 -2.06 -11.43 19.02
N GLU A 415 -1.28 -11.71 17.98
CA GLU A 415 0.17 -11.67 18.03
C GLU A 415 0.66 -10.22 18.19
N ARG A 416 1.61 -10.00 19.10
CA ARG A 416 2.22 -8.69 19.34
C ARG A 416 3.50 -8.54 18.53
N ILE A 417 3.82 -7.31 18.13
CA ILE A 417 5.11 -7.02 17.51
C ILE A 417 6.22 -7.28 18.52
N THR A 418 7.22 -8.07 18.14
CA THR A 418 8.40 -8.34 18.97
C THR A 418 9.27 -7.09 19.12
N LYS A 419 10.06 -6.98 20.20
CA LYS A 419 10.97 -5.84 20.40
C LYS A 419 11.94 -5.65 19.23
N ASP A 420 12.42 -6.74 18.64
CA ASP A 420 13.33 -6.73 17.47
C ASP A 420 12.65 -6.08 16.24
N ASN A 421 11.40 -6.45 15.95
CA ASN A 421 10.66 -5.87 14.83
C ASN A 421 10.21 -4.44 15.13
N GLN A 422 9.83 -4.12 16.38
CA GLN A 422 9.57 -2.75 16.80
C GLN A 422 10.80 -1.85 16.57
N LEU A 423 12.00 -2.33 16.87
CA LEU A 423 13.25 -1.60 16.61
C LEU A 423 13.42 -1.30 15.12
N LEU A 424 13.18 -2.29 14.25
CA LEU A 424 13.25 -2.09 12.79
C LEU A 424 12.17 -1.12 12.30
N ASP A 425 10.93 -1.25 12.78
CA ASP A 425 9.81 -0.38 12.43
C ASP A 425 10.09 1.08 12.82
N TYR A 426 10.72 1.31 13.97
CA TYR A 426 11.16 2.63 14.41
C TYR A 426 12.25 3.21 13.50
N MET A 427 13.28 2.43 13.17
CA MET A 427 14.36 2.86 12.28
C MET A 427 13.82 3.20 10.88
N ASP A 428 13.04 2.28 10.29
CA ASP A 428 12.47 2.46 8.96
C ASP A 428 11.52 3.66 8.92
N THR A 429 10.84 3.95 10.03
CA THR A 429 9.95 5.11 10.14
C THR A 429 10.67 6.44 10.25
N ALA A 430 11.78 6.49 11.00
CA ALA A 430 12.61 7.69 11.05
C ALA A 430 13.15 8.04 9.66
N ASP A 431 13.72 7.06 8.96
CA ASP A 431 14.20 7.23 7.58
C ASP A 431 13.06 7.59 6.62
N TYR A 432 11.90 6.92 6.72
CA TYR A 432 10.72 7.21 5.91
C TYR A 432 10.24 8.66 6.06
N ILE A 433 10.06 9.15 7.29
CA ILE A 433 9.61 10.52 7.56
C ILE A 433 10.65 11.50 7.03
N HIS A 434 11.93 11.32 7.40
CA HIS A 434 13.01 12.21 7.01
C HIS A 434 13.16 12.33 5.48
N GLN A 435 13.14 11.20 4.77
CA GLN A 435 13.21 11.18 3.31
C GLN A 435 11.94 11.71 2.64
N SER A 436 10.77 11.49 3.23
CA SER A 436 9.49 11.97 2.68
C SER A 436 9.31 13.48 2.80
N ILE A 437 9.94 14.13 3.77
CA ILE A 437 10.06 15.61 3.82
C ILE A 437 10.82 16.13 2.58
N ILE A 438 11.79 15.36 2.07
CA ILE A 438 12.61 15.74 0.91
C ILE A 438 11.89 15.46 -0.41
N LYS A 439 11.43 14.22 -0.56
CA LYS A 439 10.90 13.71 -1.83
C LYS A 439 9.85 12.64 -1.57
N PRO A 440 8.62 13.05 -1.25
CA PRO A 440 7.54 12.10 -1.00
C PRO A 440 7.21 11.30 -2.27
N LYS A 441 6.90 10.01 -2.09
CA LYS A 441 6.49 9.12 -3.18
C LYS A 441 5.15 9.61 -3.77
N ARG A 442 5.01 9.57 -5.10
CA ARG A 442 3.75 9.97 -5.77
C ARG A 442 2.55 9.13 -5.32
N GLY A 443 2.74 7.82 -5.11
CA GLY A 443 1.68 6.94 -4.63
C GLY A 443 1.15 7.37 -3.26
N SER A 444 2.05 7.67 -2.31
CA SER A 444 1.68 8.18 -0.98
C SER A 444 0.92 9.52 -1.05
N LEU A 445 1.34 10.45 -1.91
CA LEU A 445 0.62 11.71 -2.12
C LEU A 445 -0.79 11.52 -2.70
N LEU A 446 -0.95 10.58 -3.64
CA LEU A 446 -2.24 10.25 -4.25
C LEU A 446 -3.15 9.50 -3.27
N ALA A 447 -2.61 8.57 -2.49
CA ALA A 447 -3.37 7.87 -1.45
C ALA A 447 -3.87 8.85 -0.38
N ASN A 448 -3.12 9.92 -0.08
CA ASN A 448 -3.56 10.95 0.86
C ASN A 448 -4.73 11.80 0.35
N LEU A 449 -5.13 11.70 -0.92
CA LEU A 449 -6.34 12.38 -1.42
C LEU A 449 -7.62 11.86 -0.75
N MET A 450 -7.61 10.60 -0.35
CA MET A 450 -8.73 9.91 0.32
C MET A 450 -8.52 9.81 1.83
N ASN A 451 -7.64 10.63 2.41
CA ASN A 451 -7.35 10.63 3.84
C ASN A 451 -7.71 11.98 4.48
N SER A 452 -8.30 11.93 5.68
CA SER A 452 -8.70 13.09 6.47
C SER A 452 -7.53 13.81 7.15
N HIS A 453 -6.42 13.11 7.40
CA HIS A 453 -5.22 13.70 8.01
C HIS A 453 -4.16 14.01 6.94
N PRO A 454 -3.42 15.13 7.07
CA PRO A 454 -2.23 15.35 6.27
C PRO A 454 -1.20 14.24 6.56
N PRO A 455 -0.30 13.92 5.60
CA PRO A 455 0.77 12.98 5.84
C PRO A 455 1.65 13.40 7.01
N THR A 456 2.05 12.45 7.85
CA THR A 456 2.84 12.68 9.08
C THR A 456 4.09 13.53 8.84
N TYR A 457 4.80 13.30 7.74
CA TYR A 457 6.00 14.09 7.39
C TYR A 457 5.70 15.57 7.06
N PHE A 458 4.50 15.92 6.58
CA PHE A 458 4.10 17.31 6.39
C PHE A 458 3.66 17.96 7.71
N ARG A 459 2.98 17.21 8.58
CA ARG A 459 2.63 17.66 9.93
C ARG A 459 3.88 17.98 10.75
N ILE A 460 4.86 17.07 10.76
CA ILE A 460 6.15 17.28 11.42
C ILE A 460 6.88 18.51 10.85
N ALA A 461 6.85 18.69 9.52
CA ALA A 461 7.43 19.88 8.90
C ALA A 461 6.72 21.20 9.32
N ALA A 462 5.41 21.15 9.59
CA ALA A 462 4.63 22.30 10.06
C ALA A 462 4.84 22.59 11.55
N LEU A 463 4.94 21.54 12.37
CA LEU A 463 5.17 21.64 13.82
C LEU A 463 6.55 22.23 14.13
N LEU A 464 7.59 21.66 13.50
CA LEU A 464 8.98 22.01 13.78
C LEU A 464 9.53 23.14 12.91
N GLY A 465 8.73 23.68 11.98
CA GLY A 465 9.11 24.80 11.11
C GLY A 465 8.14 25.97 11.24
N GLU A 466 8.58 27.21 10.99
CA GLU A 466 7.75 28.42 11.19
C GLU A 466 6.93 28.83 9.97
N GLU A 467 7.15 28.19 8.83
CA GLU A 467 6.83 28.79 7.55
C GLU A 467 5.54 28.26 6.90
N LEU A 468 4.84 27.31 7.54
CA LEU A 468 3.64 26.68 7.01
C LEU A 468 2.38 27.19 7.72
N LYS A 469 1.45 27.73 6.93
CA LYS A 469 0.09 28.02 7.39
C LYS A 469 -0.79 26.76 7.18
N PRO A 470 -1.80 26.52 8.03
CA PRO A 470 -2.67 25.34 7.94
C PRO A 470 -3.29 25.12 6.55
N GLY A 471 -3.71 26.20 5.88
CA GLY A 471 -4.28 26.10 4.53
C GLY A 471 -3.29 25.63 3.46
N LYS A 472 -2.01 26.01 3.59
CA LYS A 472 -0.97 25.52 2.69
C LYS A 472 -0.63 24.06 2.98
N GLU A 473 -0.57 23.69 4.25
CA GLU A 473 -0.33 22.32 4.71
C GLU A 473 -1.38 21.34 4.16
N ALA A 474 -2.66 21.68 4.30
CA ALA A 474 -3.78 20.86 3.79
C ALA A 474 -3.69 20.58 2.28
N LEU A 475 -3.07 21.49 1.52
CA LEU A 475 -2.91 21.38 0.06
C LEU A 475 -1.55 20.80 -0.37
N LEU A 476 -0.60 20.59 0.55
CA LEU A 476 0.73 20.06 0.22
C LEU A 476 0.69 18.73 -0.54
N PRO A 477 -0.20 17.76 -0.22
CA PRO A 477 -0.32 16.53 -0.98
C PRO A 477 -0.51 16.76 -2.49
N PHE A 478 -1.38 17.72 -2.86
CA PHE A 478 -1.63 18.11 -4.25
C PHE A 478 -0.47 18.90 -4.85
N ILE A 479 0.01 19.92 -4.12
CA ILE A 479 1.07 20.81 -4.60
C ILE A 479 2.36 20.02 -4.88
N CYS A 480 2.68 19.05 -4.02
CA CYS A 480 3.88 18.22 -4.11
C CYS A 480 3.75 17.06 -5.10
N LEU A 481 2.64 16.90 -5.84
CA LEU A 481 2.63 16.01 -7.02
C LEU A 481 3.61 16.50 -8.11
N LYS A 482 3.82 17.82 -8.19
CA LYS A 482 4.79 18.46 -9.09
C LYS A 482 6.20 18.43 -8.49
N ARG A 483 7.16 17.85 -9.22
CA ARG A 483 8.57 17.71 -8.78
C ARG A 483 9.26 19.05 -8.45
N SER A 484 8.94 20.14 -9.14
CA SER A 484 9.53 21.44 -8.83
C SER A 484 9.07 21.99 -7.48
N LYS A 485 7.81 21.71 -7.11
CA LYS A 485 7.26 22.10 -5.81
C LYS A 485 7.83 21.24 -4.69
N GLN A 486 8.01 19.93 -4.90
CA GLN A 486 8.72 19.06 -3.94
C GLN A 486 10.07 19.66 -3.56
N LYS A 487 10.89 20.07 -4.53
CA LYS A 487 12.19 20.69 -4.28
C LYS A 487 12.10 22.01 -3.53
N LYS A 488 11.15 22.87 -3.91
CA LYS A 488 10.90 24.15 -3.23
C LYS A 488 10.63 23.91 -1.75
N TYR A 489 9.73 22.98 -1.42
CA TYR A 489 9.37 22.67 -0.05
C TYR A 489 10.44 21.88 0.69
N ALA A 490 11.20 21.01 0.02
CA ALA A 490 12.35 20.32 0.62
C ALA A 490 13.42 21.30 1.12
N LYS A 491 13.72 22.37 0.37
CA LYS A 491 14.59 23.46 0.83
C LYS A 491 13.98 24.19 2.02
N LYS A 492 12.68 24.48 1.91
CA LYS A 492 11.91 25.20 2.94
C LYS A 492 11.86 24.46 4.28
N PHE A 493 11.82 23.13 4.24
CA PHE A 493 11.68 22.28 5.42
C PHE A 493 13.02 21.82 6.01
N GLU A 494 14.14 22.40 5.59
CA GLU A 494 15.46 21.99 6.04
C GLU A 494 15.63 22.11 7.55
N LYS A 495 15.22 23.23 8.15
CA LYS A 495 15.26 23.44 9.61
C LYS A 495 14.37 22.44 10.36
N ALA A 496 13.13 22.26 9.91
CA ALA A 496 12.19 21.33 10.53
C ALA A 496 12.68 19.87 10.44
N ARG A 497 13.28 19.50 9.31
CA ARG A 497 13.87 18.18 9.09
C ARG A 497 15.07 17.93 10.01
N TYR A 498 15.91 18.93 10.24
CA TYR A 498 17.03 18.83 11.19
C TYR A 498 16.53 18.72 12.64
N ALA A 499 15.53 19.51 13.02
CA ALA A 499 14.90 19.39 14.33
C ALA A 499 14.27 18.00 14.54
N PHE A 500 13.57 17.46 13.53
CA PHE A 500 13.02 16.10 13.59
C PHE A 500 14.12 15.04 13.74
N LYS A 501 15.23 15.19 13.01
CA LYS A 501 16.39 14.29 13.07
C LYS A 501 16.91 14.15 14.51
N ILE A 502 17.07 15.26 15.23
CA ILE A 502 17.47 15.26 16.65
C ILE A 502 16.44 14.52 17.51
N ILE A 503 15.16 14.92 17.41
CA ILE A 503 14.06 14.35 18.20
C ILE A 503 13.95 12.83 18.02
N ALA A 504 14.00 12.38 16.77
CA ALA A 504 13.87 10.97 16.44
C ALA A 504 15.08 10.17 16.98
N ASN A 505 16.30 10.71 16.85
CA ASN A 505 17.51 10.08 17.34
C ASN A 505 17.52 9.94 18.86
N GLU A 506 17.23 11.01 19.61
CA GLU A 506 17.12 11.00 21.08
C GLU A 506 16.10 9.95 21.53
N LYS A 507 14.88 10.04 21.00
CA LYS A 507 13.81 9.11 21.35
C LYS A 507 14.17 7.65 21.09
N PHE A 508 14.76 7.34 19.93
CA PHE A 508 15.12 5.97 19.59
C PHE A 508 16.18 5.42 20.55
N LYS A 509 17.20 6.23 20.85
CA LYS A 509 18.25 5.87 21.79
C LYS A 509 17.69 5.61 23.19
N ASP A 510 16.83 6.50 23.68
CA ASP A 510 16.19 6.38 24.98
C ASP A 510 15.25 5.15 25.04
N TYR A 511 14.42 4.96 24.02
CA TYR A 511 13.41 3.89 24.02
C TYR A 511 14.02 2.48 23.91
N PHE A 512 15.12 2.32 23.16
CA PHE A 512 15.78 1.02 22.96
C PHE A 512 17.08 0.87 23.77
N ASN A 513 17.43 1.83 24.64
CA ASN A 513 18.71 1.88 25.36
C ASN A 513 19.92 1.70 24.44
N VAL A 514 19.96 2.47 23.34
CA VAL A 514 21.05 2.42 22.35
C VAL A 514 21.95 3.63 22.54
N GLU A 515 23.18 3.43 22.99
CA GLU A 515 24.14 4.53 23.15
C GLU A 515 24.61 5.08 21.78
N ASN A 516 24.92 4.17 20.85
CA ASN A 516 25.48 4.49 19.54
C ASN A 516 24.80 3.71 18.41
N VAL A 517 24.13 4.45 17.52
CA VAL A 517 23.40 3.90 16.37
C VAL A 517 24.35 3.31 15.34
N SER A 518 25.53 3.90 15.14
CA SER A 518 26.53 3.37 14.19
C SER A 518 26.98 1.95 14.60
N LEU A 519 27.23 1.74 15.89
CA LEU A 519 27.58 0.43 16.43
C LEU A 519 26.42 -0.57 16.30
N LEU A 520 25.18 -0.13 16.57
CA LEU A 520 23.98 -0.95 16.34
C LEU A 520 23.90 -1.42 14.89
N LEU A 521 24.15 -0.55 13.91
CA LEU A 521 24.07 -0.90 12.49
C LEU A 521 25.15 -1.89 12.04
N GLU A 522 26.35 -1.79 12.60
CA GLU A 522 27.39 -2.79 12.40
C GLU A 522 27.00 -4.14 13.03
N ASN A 523 26.43 -4.13 14.24
CA ASN A 523 25.91 -5.34 14.90
C ASN A 523 24.78 -6.01 14.09
N LEU A 524 23.89 -5.21 13.48
CA LEU A 524 22.85 -5.66 12.56
C LEU A 524 23.39 -6.06 11.17
N ARG A 525 24.72 -6.03 10.99
CA ARG A 525 25.45 -6.39 9.76
C ARG A 525 24.93 -5.66 8.54
N ARG A 526 24.55 -4.38 8.69
CA ARG A 526 23.90 -3.58 7.63
C ARG A 526 24.80 -3.42 6.41
N ARG A 527 26.13 -3.47 6.58
CA ARG A 527 27.13 -3.39 5.50
C ARG A 527 26.94 -4.49 4.43
N GLU A 528 26.39 -5.65 4.79
CA GLU A 528 26.08 -6.75 3.86
C GLU A 528 25.13 -6.32 2.72
N ILE A 529 24.25 -5.33 2.96
CA ILE A 529 23.30 -4.80 1.97
C ILE A 529 24.02 -4.16 0.77
N TYR A 530 25.23 -3.64 0.99
CA TYR A 530 25.97 -2.84 0.03
C TYR A 530 27.21 -3.53 -0.52
N LYS A 531 27.59 -4.69 0.02
CA LYS A 531 28.79 -5.44 -0.38
C LYS A 531 28.94 -5.60 -1.90
N ARG A 532 27.82 -5.80 -2.62
CA ARG A 532 27.77 -5.98 -4.09
C ARG A 532 27.72 -4.67 -4.89
N GLU A 533 27.65 -3.53 -4.23
CA GLU A 533 27.61 -2.21 -4.86
C GLU A 533 28.95 -1.47 -4.73
N LEU A 534 29.80 -1.88 -3.79
CA LEU A 534 31.13 -1.31 -3.59
C LEU A 534 32.00 -1.47 -4.85
N LYS A 535 32.92 -0.52 -5.04
CA LYS A 535 33.86 -0.40 -6.15
C LYS A 535 33.22 -0.27 -7.53
N ARG A 536 31.93 0.09 -7.62
CA ARG A 536 31.22 0.38 -8.87
C ARG A 536 31.03 1.88 -9.05
N ASP A 537 30.90 2.31 -10.30
CA ASP A 537 30.71 3.71 -10.64
C ASP A 537 29.22 4.06 -10.64
N PHE A 538 28.90 5.25 -10.14
CA PHE A 538 27.55 5.75 -10.03
C PHE A 538 27.47 7.23 -10.37
N ILE A 539 26.31 7.62 -10.90
CA ILE A 539 25.85 8.99 -10.88
C ILE A 539 25.03 9.20 -9.61
N PHE A 540 25.53 10.07 -8.74
CA PHE A 540 24.83 10.55 -7.55
C PHE A 540 24.16 11.86 -7.87
N LYS A 541 22.83 11.89 -7.74
CA LYS A 541 22.03 13.09 -7.97
C LYS A 541 21.39 13.56 -6.68
N ASN A 542 21.67 14.79 -6.28
CA ASN A 542 21.05 15.41 -5.12
C ASN A 542 19.54 15.63 -5.37
N LYS A 543 18.70 15.17 -4.44
CA LYS A 543 17.23 15.20 -4.53
C LYS A 543 16.68 16.65 -4.50
N ILE A 544 17.41 17.60 -3.90
CA ILE A 544 16.98 18.98 -3.66
C ILE A 544 17.57 19.93 -4.72
N THR A 545 18.90 19.91 -4.89
CA THR A 545 19.62 20.86 -5.75
C THR A 545 19.75 20.40 -7.21
N ASP A 546 19.40 19.14 -7.51
CA ASP A 546 19.71 18.46 -8.78
C ASP A 546 21.21 18.33 -9.10
N LYS A 547 22.13 18.80 -8.24
CA LYS A 547 23.57 18.64 -8.47
C LYS A 547 23.93 17.17 -8.66
N ILE A 548 24.75 16.92 -9.67
CA ILE A 548 25.17 15.62 -10.13
C ILE A 548 26.66 15.46 -9.79
N ILE A 549 26.99 14.32 -9.21
CA ILE A 549 28.36 13.89 -8.95
C ILE A 549 28.53 12.54 -9.63
N PHE A 550 29.57 12.41 -10.43
CA PHE A 550 29.98 11.14 -11.01
C PHE A 550 31.14 10.60 -10.20
N GLY A 551 30.94 9.45 -9.55
CA GLY A 551 31.93 8.92 -8.63
C GLY A 551 31.83 7.42 -8.42
N LYS A 552 32.93 6.84 -7.96
CA LYS A 552 33.04 5.43 -7.58
C LYS A 552 32.66 5.26 -6.12
N LEU A 553 31.77 4.33 -5.81
CA LEU A 553 31.38 4.03 -4.43
C LEU A 553 32.48 3.17 -3.79
N GLU A 554 33.25 3.72 -2.86
CA GLU A 554 34.39 3.03 -2.25
C GLU A 554 33.98 2.22 -1.02
N ASP A 555 33.23 2.86 -0.12
CA ASP A 555 32.77 2.26 1.13
C ASP A 555 31.52 3.00 1.65
N ILE A 556 30.99 2.54 2.79
CA ILE A 556 29.89 3.16 3.52
C ILE A 556 30.29 3.36 4.96
N GLN A 557 29.99 4.56 5.45
CA GLN A 557 30.13 4.93 6.85
C GLN A 557 28.75 4.97 7.49
N PHE A 558 28.61 4.34 8.65
CA PHE A 558 27.42 4.48 9.47
C PHE A 558 27.59 5.64 10.44
N LEU A 559 26.61 6.54 10.45
CA LEU A 559 26.54 7.68 11.34
C LEU A 559 25.74 7.31 12.59
N ASP A 560 26.01 8.01 13.68
CA ASP A 560 25.23 7.90 14.92
C ASP A 560 23.90 8.67 14.80
N ASP A 561 23.10 8.26 13.82
CA ASP A 561 21.85 8.90 13.44
C ASP A 561 20.87 7.91 12.80
N ILE A 562 19.62 7.87 13.26
CA ILE A 562 18.62 6.94 12.70
C ILE A 562 17.92 7.42 11.43
N CYS A 563 17.90 8.73 11.16
CA CYS A 563 17.17 9.32 10.03
C CYS A 563 18.02 9.38 8.76
N ASP A 564 19.34 9.46 8.93
CA ASP A 564 20.33 9.58 7.86
C ASP A 564 21.56 8.75 8.24
N SER A 565 21.30 7.47 8.50
CA SER A 565 22.26 6.55 9.11
C SER A 565 23.42 6.18 8.22
N ASP A 566 23.20 6.21 6.91
CA ASP A 566 24.16 5.70 5.94
C ASP A 566 24.77 6.89 5.18
N GLN A 567 26.11 6.91 5.07
CA GLN A 567 26.85 7.88 4.27
C GLN A 567 27.74 7.15 3.25
N TYR A 568 27.60 7.53 1.98
CA TYR A 568 28.44 7.00 0.91
C TYR A 568 29.81 7.67 0.94
N ILE A 569 30.88 6.87 0.98
CA ILE A 569 32.24 7.33 0.73
C ILE A 569 32.51 7.09 -0.75
N ILE A 570 32.69 8.17 -1.51
CA ILE A 570 32.88 8.11 -2.96
C ILE A 570 34.19 8.76 -3.38
N THR A 571 34.78 8.28 -4.46
CA THR A 571 35.85 8.98 -5.18
C THR A 571 35.21 9.70 -6.36
N ASP A 572 35.21 11.04 -6.38
CA ASP A 572 34.77 11.83 -7.53
C ASP A 572 35.70 11.54 -8.71
N LEU A 573 35.17 11.00 -9.79
CA LEU A 573 35.96 10.58 -10.95
C LEU A 573 36.36 11.75 -11.86
N LYS A 574 35.80 12.94 -11.66
CA LYS A 574 36.17 14.16 -12.39
C LYS A 574 37.21 14.98 -11.64
N MET A 575 37.11 15.03 -10.32
CA MET A 575 38.01 15.82 -9.47
C MET A 575 39.07 14.99 -8.74
N SER A 576 38.98 13.66 -8.80
CA SER A 576 39.83 12.71 -8.06
C SER A 576 39.86 12.96 -6.53
N GLN A 577 38.78 13.50 -5.98
CA GLN A 577 38.65 13.82 -4.56
C GLN A 577 37.69 12.85 -3.87
N LYS A 578 38.00 12.46 -2.64
CA LYS A 578 37.05 11.70 -1.80
C LYS A 578 35.96 12.62 -1.26
N LEU A 579 34.70 12.21 -1.40
CA LEU A 579 33.52 12.93 -0.93
C LEU A 579 32.64 12.02 -0.08
N HIS A 580 31.98 12.62 0.90
CA HIS A 580 31.05 11.96 1.81
C HIS A 580 29.63 12.43 1.48
N LEU A 581 28.77 11.52 1.01
CA LEU A 581 27.41 11.84 0.58
C LEU A 581 26.37 11.14 1.43
N ASN A 582 25.53 11.91 2.12
CA ASN A 582 24.41 11.38 2.90
C ASN A 582 23.38 10.69 2.00
N THR A 583 23.04 9.44 2.31
CA THR A 583 22.16 8.63 1.45
C THR A 583 20.75 9.23 1.33
N SER A 584 20.23 9.87 2.37
CA SER A 584 18.91 10.52 2.38
C SER A 584 18.79 11.62 1.32
N LEU A 585 19.88 12.31 0.97
CA LEU A 585 19.90 13.44 0.04
C LEU A 585 20.16 13.06 -1.41
N TYR A 586 20.68 11.86 -1.68
CA TYR A 586 21.13 11.46 -3.01
C TYR A 586 20.35 10.27 -3.57
N THR A 587 20.06 10.30 -4.87
CA THR A 587 19.70 9.10 -5.63
C THR A 587 20.92 8.65 -6.41
N LYS A 588 21.21 7.35 -6.41
CA LYS A 588 22.30 6.78 -7.18
C LYS A 588 21.79 5.95 -8.37
N THR A 589 22.46 6.07 -9.50
CA THR A 589 22.24 5.26 -10.71
C THR A 589 23.58 4.67 -11.11
N GLN A 590 23.67 3.36 -11.25
CA GLN A 590 24.91 2.71 -11.68
C GLN A 590 25.24 3.13 -13.11
N VAL A 591 26.52 3.38 -13.36
CA VAL A 591 27.07 3.64 -14.68
C VAL A 591 28.31 2.78 -14.87
N ASN A 592 28.52 2.28 -16.08
CA ASN A 592 29.74 1.61 -16.48
C ASN A 592 30.36 2.39 -17.65
N LEU A 593 31.51 3.04 -17.43
CA LEU A 593 32.29 3.67 -18.50
C LEU A 593 32.93 2.61 -19.41
N ASN A 594 33.20 3.01 -20.65
CA ASN A 594 33.74 2.17 -21.72
C ASN A 594 32.91 0.92 -22.04
N SER A 595 31.68 0.88 -21.55
CA SER A 595 30.75 -0.21 -21.79
C SER A 595 29.76 0.14 -22.88
N THR A 596 29.34 -0.88 -23.63
CA THR A 596 28.35 -0.74 -24.69
C THR A 596 26.93 -0.72 -24.11
N TYR A 597 26.12 0.23 -24.57
CA TYR A 597 24.70 0.35 -24.27
C TYR A 597 23.87 0.27 -25.55
N PHE A 598 22.73 -0.39 -25.45
CA PHE A 598 21.75 -0.49 -26.53
C PHE A 598 20.44 0.20 -26.12
N PHE A 599 20.11 1.26 -26.84
CA PHE A 599 18.81 1.94 -26.72
C PHE A 599 17.79 1.36 -27.71
N LYS A 600 16.59 1.92 -27.79
CA LYS A 600 15.48 1.41 -28.64
C LYS A 600 15.81 1.17 -30.12
N LYS A 601 16.78 1.88 -30.69
CA LYS A 601 17.18 1.70 -32.11
C LYS A 601 18.18 0.55 -32.30
N ASN A 602 18.56 -0.17 -31.23
CA ASN A 602 19.57 -1.23 -31.22
C ASN A 602 20.92 -0.87 -31.85
N VAL A 603 21.24 0.41 -31.92
CA VAL A 603 22.58 0.88 -32.30
C VAL A 603 23.48 0.77 -31.06
N PRO A 604 24.63 0.06 -31.13
CA PRO A 604 25.58 0.01 -30.04
C PRO A 604 26.20 1.38 -29.84
N MET A 605 26.19 1.84 -28.60
CA MET A 605 26.78 3.11 -28.19
C MET A 605 27.71 2.86 -27.01
N ILE A 606 28.99 3.15 -27.16
CA ILE A 606 29.98 3.00 -26.09
C ILE A 606 29.95 4.27 -25.25
N LEU A 607 29.70 4.16 -23.96
CA LEU A 607 29.76 5.32 -23.07
C LEU A 607 31.23 5.66 -22.80
N SER A 608 31.76 6.67 -23.48
CA SER A 608 33.16 7.08 -23.32
C SER A 608 33.36 8.02 -22.14
N ASP A 609 32.44 8.97 -21.94
CA ASP A 609 32.54 9.94 -20.86
C ASP A 609 31.17 10.46 -20.40
N ILE A 610 31.18 11.17 -19.27
CA ILE A 610 30.04 11.89 -18.72
C ILE A 610 30.47 13.35 -18.55
N GLU A 611 30.03 14.21 -19.45
CA GLU A 611 30.27 15.64 -19.37
C GLU A 611 29.23 16.29 -18.45
N LEU A 612 29.71 16.98 -17.41
CA LEU A 612 28.86 17.75 -16.52
C LEU A 612 28.98 19.23 -16.86
N ASN A 613 27.86 19.95 -16.85
CA ASN A 613 27.86 21.40 -17.02
C ASN A 613 28.62 22.06 -15.85
N LEU A 614 29.09 23.30 -16.02
CA LEU A 614 29.82 24.07 -14.99
C LEU A 614 29.10 24.08 -13.63
N GLU A 615 27.78 24.24 -13.61
CA GLU A 615 26.98 24.25 -12.38
C GLU A 615 26.73 22.85 -11.77
N LYS A 616 27.14 21.78 -12.47
CA LYS A 616 26.89 20.36 -12.15
C LYS A 616 25.40 19.99 -12.00
N ILE A 617 24.46 20.85 -12.43
CA ILE A 617 23.01 20.61 -12.35
C ILE A 617 22.49 19.77 -13.53
N GLY A 618 23.30 19.66 -14.58
CA GLY A 618 23.00 18.93 -15.81
C GLY A 618 24.30 18.43 -16.45
N GLY A 619 24.14 17.75 -17.57
CA GLY A 619 25.25 17.15 -18.28
C GLY A 619 24.74 16.22 -19.38
N ASN A 620 25.69 15.71 -20.15
CA ASN A 620 25.46 14.78 -21.23
C ASN A 620 26.28 13.51 -20.97
N TYR A 621 25.64 12.37 -21.22
CA TYR A 621 26.37 11.15 -21.52
C TYR A 621 27.00 11.33 -22.90
N VAL A 622 28.31 11.11 -22.99
CA VAL A 622 29.06 11.10 -24.25
C VAL A 622 29.16 9.67 -24.72
N PHE A 623 28.41 9.35 -25.76
CA PHE A 623 28.48 8.06 -26.42
C PHE A 623 29.33 8.14 -27.67
N LEU A 624 30.04 7.08 -28.01
CA LEU A 624 30.65 6.86 -29.32
C LEU A 624 29.79 5.85 -30.09
N ASP A 625 29.47 6.15 -31.34
CA ASP A 625 28.87 5.18 -32.25
C ASP A 625 29.93 4.20 -32.81
N LYS A 626 29.52 3.31 -33.74
CA LYS A 626 30.44 2.36 -34.38
C LYS A 626 31.55 3.04 -35.18
N ASP A 627 31.29 4.24 -35.69
CA ASP A 627 32.20 5.01 -36.54
C ASP A 627 33.06 5.99 -35.71
N GLY A 628 32.91 5.98 -34.38
CA GLY A 628 33.64 6.85 -33.45
C GLY A 628 33.05 8.26 -33.32
N ASN A 629 31.89 8.54 -33.91
CA ASN A 629 31.23 9.85 -33.77
C ASN A 629 30.66 10.02 -32.36
N LYS A 630 30.84 11.22 -31.81
CA LYS A 630 30.31 11.59 -30.49
C LYS A 630 28.81 11.88 -30.55
N ILE A 631 28.03 11.10 -29.82
CA ILE A 631 26.59 11.30 -29.61
C ILE A 631 26.35 11.76 -28.17
N LEU A 632 25.88 13.00 -28.03
CA LEU A 632 25.53 13.56 -26.73
C LEU A 632 24.08 13.24 -26.36
N LYS A 633 23.87 12.65 -25.17
CA LYS A 633 22.54 12.38 -24.62
C LYS A 633 22.36 13.04 -23.25
N PRO A 634 21.35 13.91 -23.04
CA PRO A 634 21.20 14.62 -21.77
C PRO A 634 20.83 13.68 -20.62
N ILE A 635 21.56 13.80 -19.50
CA ILE A 635 21.41 12.92 -18.32
C ILE A 635 19.98 12.99 -17.75
N LYS A 636 19.35 14.17 -17.76
CA LYS A 636 18.00 14.37 -17.21
C LYS A 636 16.89 13.64 -17.98
N LYS A 637 17.07 13.44 -19.29
CA LYS A 637 16.06 12.81 -20.17
C LYS A 637 16.40 11.36 -20.51
N THR A 638 17.65 10.95 -20.30
CA THR A 638 18.16 9.64 -20.70
C THR A 638 18.17 8.69 -19.51
N LYS A 639 17.47 7.56 -19.65
CA LYS A 639 17.55 6.45 -18.70
C LYS A 639 18.48 5.40 -19.30
N LEU A 640 19.53 5.04 -18.57
CA LEU A 640 20.49 4.05 -19.03
C LEU A 640 19.89 2.64 -18.92
N PRO A 641 19.89 1.86 -20.01
CA PRO A 641 19.58 0.43 -19.94
C PRO A 641 20.74 -0.34 -19.29
N ILE A 642 20.53 -1.62 -19.06
CA ILE A 642 21.59 -2.54 -18.61
C ILE A 642 22.71 -2.57 -19.67
N SER A 643 23.95 -2.33 -19.26
CA SER A 643 25.13 -2.39 -20.13
C SER A 643 25.43 -3.82 -20.56
N VAL A 644 26.04 -3.99 -21.74
CA VAL A 644 26.50 -5.29 -22.25
C VAL A 644 27.49 -5.93 -21.26
N ASP A 645 28.38 -5.15 -20.66
CA ASP A 645 29.35 -5.66 -19.70
C ASP A 645 28.72 -6.26 -18.45
N ASN A 646 27.54 -5.78 -18.05
CA ASN A 646 26.83 -6.38 -16.92
C ASN A 646 26.30 -7.76 -17.29
N ILE A 647 25.92 -7.99 -18.55
CA ILE A 647 25.53 -9.30 -19.05
C ILE A 647 26.76 -10.19 -19.22
N LYS A 648 27.85 -9.68 -19.80
CA LYS A 648 29.11 -10.43 -19.96
C LYS A 648 29.66 -10.95 -18.64
N LYS A 649 29.46 -10.21 -17.53
CA LYS A 649 29.82 -10.65 -16.17
C LYS A 649 29.08 -11.90 -15.69
N TYR A 650 28.02 -12.33 -16.37
CA TYR A 650 27.35 -13.58 -16.02
C TYR A 650 28.13 -14.81 -16.47
N LYS A 651 29.08 -14.66 -17.41
CA LYS A 651 29.92 -15.77 -17.86
C LYS A 651 30.65 -16.40 -16.67
N ASP A 652 30.62 -17.73 -16.62
CA ASP A 652 31.14 -18.62 -15.58
C ASP A 652 30.50 -18.46 -14.20
N GLN A 653 29.43 -17.66 -14.07
CA GLN A 653 28.71 -17.42 -12.82
C GLN A 653 27.39 -18.19 -12.76
N GLU A 654 26.90 -18.37 -11.52
CA GLU A 654 25.58 -18.94 -11.26
C GLU A 654 24.47 -17.92 -11.55
N ILE A 655 23.42 -18.38 -12.22
CA ILE A 655 22.23 -17.63 -12.58
C ILE A 655 20.97 -18.38 -12.13
N PHE A 656 19.88 -17.64 -11.95
CA PHE A 656 18.62 -18.18 -11.46
C PHE A 656 17.61 -18.17 -12.59
N LEU A 657 17.45 -19.30 -13.28
CA LEU A 657 16.60 -19.41 -14.45
C LEU A 657 15.23 -19.97 -14.05
N LYS A 658 14.18 -19.22 -14.37
CA LYS A 658 12.79 -19.61 -14.18
C LYS A 658 12.27 -20.28 -15.44
N LEU A 659 12.10 -21.60 -15.38
CA LEU A 659 11.53 -22.45 -16.44
C LEU A 659 10.31 -23.19 -15.90
N LYS A 660 9.19 -23.17 -16.63
CA LYS A 660 7.93 -23.85 -16.24
C LYS A 660 7.52 -23.56 -14.79
N GLY A 661 7.72 -22.32 -14.35
CA GLY A 661 7.38 -21.88 -12.99
C GLY A 661 8.36 -22.32 -11.90
N GLU A 662 9.34 -23.17 -12.23
CA GLU A 662 10.41 -23.63 -11.35
C GLU A 662 11.58 -22.66 -11.43
N LEU A 663 12.13 -22.25 -10.29
CA LEU A 663 13.38 -21.48 -10.26
C LEU A 663 14.54 -22.44 -10.01
N LYS A 664 15.44 -22.54 -10.98
CA LYS A 664 16.59 -23.45 -10.98
C LYS A 664 17.89 -22.67 -11.03
N ILE A 665 18.93 -23.26 -10.46
CA ILE A 665 20.28 -22.71 -10.55
C ILE A 665 20.96 -23.31 -11.78
N TYR A 666 21.48 -22.44 -12.64
CA TYR A 666 22.31 -22.82 -13.79
C TYR A 666 23.62 -22.06 -13.75
N ARG A 667 24.66 -22.58 -14.39
CA ARG A 667 25.90 -21.85 -14.63
C ARG A 667 25.89 -21.32 -16.06
N CYS A 668 26.15 -20.03 -16.26
CA CYS A 668 26.28 -19.49 -17.61
C CYS A 668 27.68 -19.80 -18.15
N THR A 669 27.79 -20.72 -19.08
CA THR A 669 29.07 -21.21 -19.62
C THR A 669 29.65 -20.25 -20.64
N ASN A 670 28.80 -19.65 -21.46
CA ASN A 670 29.26 -18.78 -22.53
C ASN A 670 28.23 -17.71 -22.89
N ILE A 671 28.73 -16.63 -23.48
CA ILE A 671 27.91 -15.53 -24.00
C ILE A 671 28.46 -15.15 -25.38
N ILE A 672 27.73 -15.53 -26.42
CA ILE A 672 28.11 -15.27 -27.81
C ILE A 672 27.57 -13.90 -28.19
N SER A 673 28.48 -12.94 -28.40
CA SER A 673 28.12 -11.59 -28.82
C SER A 673 27.79 -11.57 -30.32
N LYS A 674 26.72 -10.86 -30.71
CA LYS A 674 26.31 -10.65 -32.12
C LYS A 674 26.25 -9.15 -32.44
N GLU A 675 26.03 -8.79 -33.70
CA GLU A 675 25.92 -7.38 -34.11
C GLU A 675 24.67 -6.69 -33.52
N ILE A 676 23.56 -7.41 -33.50
CA ILE A 676 22.30 -6.97 -32.92
C ILE A 676 22.22 -7.50 -31.49
N PHE A 677 21.98 -6.61 -30.52
CA PHE A 677 21.94 -6.97 -29.10
C PHE A 677 20.91 -8.06 -28.76
N ASN A 678 19.80 -8.07 -29.49
CA ASN A 678 18.72 -9.04 -29.34
C ASN A 678 19.11 -10.47 -29.70
N ASP A 679 20.16 -10.61 -30.51
CA ASP A 679 20.65 -11.90 -30.98
C ASP A 679 21.82 -12.42 -30.14
N TYR A 680 22.19 -11.73 -29.06
CA TYR A 680 23.18 -12.26 -28.11
C TYR A 680 22.67 -13.59 -27.57
N GLU A 681 23.51 -14.62 -27.64
CA GLU A 681 23.17 -15.97 -27.20
C GLU A 681 23.84 -16.23 -25.85
N LEU A 682 23.06 -16.77 -24.90
CA LEU A 682 23.52 -17.16 -23.58
C LEU A 682 23.40 -18.68 -23.46
N GLU A 683 24.54 -19.31 -23.19
CA GLU A 683 24.62 -20.73 -22.93
C GLU A 683 24.62 -20.98 -21.42
N PHE A 684 23.75 -21.88 -21.00
CA PHE A 684 23.57 -22.30 -19.62
C PHE A 684 23.83 -23.79 -19.51
N SER A 685 24.51 -24.20 -18.45
CA SER A 685 24.67 -25.62 -18.12
C SER A 685 24.32 -25.89 -16.67
N ARG A 686 23.83 -27.10 -16.42
CA ARG A 686 23.55 -27.61 -15.08
C ARG A 686 23.96 -29.07 -14.99
N THR A 687 24.64 -29.42 -13.90
CA THR A 687 24.89 -30.80 -13.49
C THR A 687 23.71 -31.29 -12.64
N ILE A 688 23.17 -32.46 -12.97
CA ILE A 688 22.08 -33.10 -12.24
C ILE A 688 22.68 -34.23 -11.42
N GLU A 689 22.47 -34.23 -10.11
CA GLU A 689 22.86 -35.34 -9.22
C GLU A 689 21.96 -36.56 -9.51
N ASN A 690 22.42 -37.44 -10.41
CA ASN A 690 21.92 -38.80 -10.62
C ASN A 690 23.04 -39.66 -11.23
N PRO A 691 23.03 -41.01 -11.12
CA PRO A 691 24.22 -41.88 -11.28
C PRO A 691 24.85 -41.92 -12.68
N ILE A 692 24.27 -41.23 -13.65
CA ILE A 692 24.79 -41.06 -15.00
C ILE A 692 24.79 -39.55 -15.23
N GLU A 693 25.97 -38.92 -15.09
CA GLU A 693 26.16 -37.47 -15.24
C GLU A 693 25.66 -37.00 -16.62
N ARG A 694 24.39 -36.58 -16.71
CA ARG A 694 23.86 -35.87 -17.87
C ARG A 694 23.94 -34.38 -17.59
N GLN A 695 24.83 -33.70 -18.32
CA GLN A 695 24.91 -32.25 -18.32
C GLN A 695 23.77 -31.69 -19.19
N GLU A 696 22.83 -30.97 -18.58
CA GLU A 696 21.79 -30.27 -19.32
C GLU A 696 22.36 -28.94 -19.81
N SER A 697 22.46 -28.76 -21.13
CA SER A 697 22.87 -27.51 -21.76
C SER A 697 21.70 -26.84 -22.47
N LEU A 698 21.54 -25.54 -22.26
CA LEU A 698 20.48 -24.73 -22.85
C LEU A 698 21.11 -23.50 -23.51
N ASN A 699 20.68 -23.17 -24.72
CA ASN A 699 21.05 -21.93 -25.41
C ASN A 699 19.80 -21.09 -25.66
N PHE A 700 19.86 -19.81 -25.29
CA PHE A 700 18.78 -18.85 -25.52
C PHE A 700 19.30 -17.54 -26.08
N LYS A 701 18.54 -16.96 -27.03
CA LYS A 701 18.74 -15.58 -27.48
C LYS A 701 18.23 -14.59 -26.43
N LEU A 702 18.89 -13.44 -26.31
CA LEU A 702 18.50 -12.37 -25.39
C LEU A 702 17.07 -11.86 -25.67
N SER A 703 16.67 -11.83 -26.94
CA SER A 703 15.30 -11.52 -27.38
C SER A 703 14.24 -12.47 -26.83
N GLU A 704 14.61 -13.68 -26.39
CA GLU A 704 13.70 -14.66 -25.81
C GLU A 704 13.61 -14.56 -24.28
N LEU A 705 14.44 -13.74 -23.65
CA LEU A 705 14.61 -13.69 -22.20
C LEU A 705 14.14 -12.38 -21.57
N ILE A 706 13.65 -12.49 -20.33
CA ILE A 706 13.41 -11.38 -19.41
C ILE A 706 14.46 -11.49 -18.32
N ILE A 707 15.30 -10.46 -18.15
CA ILE A 707 16.40 -10.50 -17.19
C ILE A 707 16.18 -9.45 -16.10
N ARG A 708 16.16 -9.89 -14.84
CA ARG A 708 16.04 -9.06 -13.65
C ARG A 708 17.36 -9.11 -12.87
N PRO A 709 18.24 -8.12 -13.02
CA PRO A 709 19.53 -8.12 -12.35
C PRO A 709 19.40 -8.03 -10.83
N ARG A 710 20.29 -8.73 -10.15
CA ARG A 710 20.61 -8.77 -8.71
C ARG A 710 19.54 -9.30 -7.77
N ASN A 711 18.28 -8.91 -7.94
CA ASN A 711 17.22 -9.28 -7.01
C ASN A 711 16.62 -10.62 -7.42
N ILE A 712 16.83 -11.63 -6.59
CA ILE A 712 16.29 -12.97 -6.79
C ILE A 712 15.22 -13.23 -5.73
N TYR A 713 14.15 -13.89 -6.14
CA TYR A 713 13.10 -14.29 -5.25
C TYR A 713 12.44 -15.58 -5.74
N PHE A 714 11.90 -16.34 -4.78
CA PHE A 714 11.05 -17.49 -5.06
C PHE A 714 9.97 -17.59 -4.01
N SER A 715 8.75 -17.91 -4.46
CA SER A 715 7.60 -18.15 -3.60
C SER A 715 7.52 -19.62 -3.22
N ILE A 716 7.09 -19.88 -1.99
CA ILE A 716 6.89 -21.24 -1.48
C ILE A 716 5.53 -21.74 -1.92
N SER A 717 5.52 -22.80 -2.72
CA SER A 717 4.29 -23.40 -3.25
C SER A 717 3.64 -24.37 -2.26
N ARG A 718 2.31 -24.48 -2.35
CA ARG A 718 1.58 -25.60 -1.71
C ARG A 718 1.76 -26.91 -2.44
N ASN A 719 2.11 -26.88 -3.73
CA ASN A 719 2.20 -28.08 -4.55
C ASN A 719 3.54 -28.78 -4.31
N VAL A 720 3.47 -30.05 -3.87
CA VAL A 720 4.62 -30.93 -3.59
C VAL A 720 5.56 -31.04 -4.79
N TYR A 721 5.04 -30.94 -6.02
CA TYR A 721 5.85 -30.96 -7.24
C TYR A 721 6.99 -29.94 -7.25
N PHE A 722 6.79 -28.74 -6.68
CA PHE A 722 7.83 -27.71 -6.65
C PHE A 722 8.82 -27.86 -5.48
N ARG A 723 8.53 -28.74 -4.52
CA ARG A 723 9.28 -28.85 -3.27
C ARG A 723 10.75 -29.19 -3.50
N LYS A 724 11.05 -30.06 -4.47
CA LYS A 724 12.42 -30.45 -4.84
C LYS A 724 13.29 -29.23 -5.21
N TYR A 725 12.76 -28.30 -6.00
CA TYR A 725 13.49 -27.11 -6.45
C TYR A 725 13.59 -26.03 -5.36
N GLU A 726 12.56 -25.93 -4.52
CA GLU A 726 12.60 -25.06 -3.34
C GLU A 726 13.73 -25.51 -2.40
N ILE A 727 13.84 -26.81 -2.12
CA ILE A 727 14.93 -27.41 -1.32
C ILE A 727 16.30 -27.16 -1.95
N GLU A 728 16.45 -27.35 -3.27
CA GLU A 728 17.70 -27.04 -3.98
C GLU A 728 18.16 -25.60 -3.74
N LEU A 729 17.24 -24.63 -3.82
CA LEU A 729 17.53 -23.23 -3.53
C LEU A 729 17.87 -23.00 -2.06
N PHE A 730 17.19 -23.67 -1.13
CA PHE A 730 17.53 -23.61 0.29
C PHE A 730 18.94 -24.14 0.56
N ASN A 731 19.32 -25.27 -0.02
CA ASN A 731 20.65 -25.84 0.10
C ASN A 731 21.71 -24.91 -0.49
N TRP A 732 21.41 -24.27 -1.62
CA TRP A 732 22.29 -23.25 -2.18
C TRP A 732 22.46 -22.04 -1.25
N LEU A 733 21.37 -21.57 -0.62
CA LEU A 733 21.42 -20.49 0.36
C LEU A 733 22.19 -20.88 1.63
N LEU A 734 22.06 -22.13 2.09
CA LEU A 734 22.82 -22.72 3.19
C LEU A 734 24.32 -22.71 2.88
N ASN A 735 24.73 -23.09 1.67
CA ASN A 735 26.15 -23.11 1.30
C ASN A 735 26.75 -21.71 1.15
N ASN A 736 25.97 -20.75 0.62
CA ASN A 736 26.48 -19.41 0.33
C ASN A 736 26.42 -18.44 1.53
N GLN A 737 25.69 -18.78 2.60
CA GLN A 737 25.60 -18.00 3.84
C GLN A 737 25.34 -16.49 3.62
N ILE A 738 24.39 -16.19 2.72
CA ILE A 738 23.99 -14.82 2.38
C ILE A 738 22.82 -14.32 3.21
N ARG A 739 22.72 -12.99 3.32
CA ARG A 739 21.57 -12.32 3.93
C ARG A 739 20.32 -12.53 3.08
N VAL A 740 19.32 -13.16 3.67
CA VAL A 740 18.01 -13.42 3.10
C VAL A 740 16.93 -12.62 3.84
N PHE A 741 15.87 -12.27 3.12
CA PHE A 741 14.66 -11.68 3.64
C PHE A 741 13.54 -12.69 3.45
N ILE A 742 12.97 -13.16 4.55
CA ILE A 742 12.00 -14.24 4.61
C ILE A 742 10.66 -13.63 5.01
N TYR A 743 9.72 -13.62 4.08
CA TYR A 743 8.37 -13.15 4.33
C TYR A 743 7.49 -14.31 4.80
N LEU A 744 6.74 -14.08 5.87
CA LEU A 744 5.90 -15.06 6.53
C LEU A 744 4.42 -14.73 6.35
N LYS A 745 3.58 -15.77 6.34
CA LYS A 745 2.11 -15.69 6.27
C LYS A 745 1.49 -15.22 7.61
N LYS A 746 1.95 -14.08 8.12
CA LYS A 746 1.54 -13.50 9.40
C LYS A 746 1.10 -12.04 9.23
N PRO A 747 0.17 -11.53 10.07
CA PRO A 747 -0.24 -10.13 10.06
C PRO A 747 0.81 -9.20 10.69
N VAL A 748 1.57 -9.68 11.68
CA VAL A 748 2.70 -8.99 12.32
C VAL A 748 3.90 -9.93 12.37
N ASN A 749 5.10 -9.39 12.63
CA ASN A 749 6.35 -10.17 12.63
C ASN A 749 6.49 -11.01 11.34
N ASN A 750 6.09 -10.41 10.22
CA ASN A 750 5.94 -11.10 8.94
C ASN A 750 7.21 -11.05 8.09
N LEU A 751 8.28 -10.46 8.60
CA LEU A 751 9.57 -10.36 7.94
C LEU A 751 10.66 -10.80 8.91
N GLU A 752 11.38 -11.85 8.54
CA GLU A 752 12.59 -12.28 9.22
C GLU A 752 13.81 -12.05 8.32
N ILE A 753 14.87 -11.47 8.87
CA ILE A 753 16.09 -11.12 8.13
C ILE A 753 17.25 -11.85 8.77
N GLY A 754 18.03 -12.60 7.98
CA GLY A 754 19.09 -13.41 8.54
C GLY A 754 19.84 -14.28 7.54
N LYS A 755 20.50 -15.31 8.04
CA LYS A 755 21.15 -16.38 7.27
C LYS A 755 20.51 -17.70 7.63
N ILE A 756 20.30 -18.56 6.65
CA ILE A 756 19.75 -19.90 6.87
C ILE A 756 20.87 -20.77 7.44
N LEU A 757 20.60 -21.46 8.54
CA LEU A 757 21.55 -22.36 9.22
C LEU A 757 21.26 -23.84 8.94
N LYS A 758 19.97 -24.21 8.96
CA LYS A 758 19.54 -25.60 8.77
C LYS A 758 18.21 -25.66 8.05
N LEU A 759 18.05 -26.68 7.23
CA LEU A 759 16.79 -27.11 6.63
C LEU A 759 16.47 -28.49 7.17
N ASN A 760 15.28 -28.68 7.72
CA ASN A 760 14.77 -30.00 8.11
C ASN A 760 13.46 -30.23 7.35
N VAL A 761 13.52 -31.02 6.29
CA VAL A 761 12.38 -31.35 5.44
C VAL A 761 12.43 -32.86 5.16
N ASN A 762 11.34 -33.56 5.45
CA ASN A 762 11.32 -35.02 5.32
C ASN A 762 11.09 -35.45 3.86
N PHE A 763 11.99 -36.25 3.30
CA PHE A 763 11.96 -36.65 1.88
C PHE A 763 11.04 -37.85 1.58
N GLU A 764 10.78 -38.70 2.58
CA GLU A 764 10.29 -40.08 2.37
C GLU A 764 8.80 -40.21 1.96
N GLY A 765 8.03 -39.12 1.95
CA GLY A 765 6.59 -39.15 1.61
C GLY A 765 6.23 -38.76 0.17
N ILE A 766 7.20 -38.39 -0.69
CA ILE A 766 6.86 -37.81 -2.00
C ILE A 766 6.49 -38.88 -3.05
N GLU A 767 6.91 -40.13 -2.88
CA GLU A 767 6.61 -41.22 -3.82
C GLU A 767 5.38 -42.07 -3.44
N LYS A 768 4.88 -41.97 -2.20
CA LYS A 768 3.71 -42.72 -1.76
C LYS A 768 2.76 -41.84 -0.95
N GLU A 769 1.54 -41.73 -1.49
CA GLU A 769 0.31 -41.15 -0.92
C GLU A 769 -0.03 -39.69 -1.27
N LEU A 770 -0.92 -39.60 -2.25
CA LEU A 770 -1.84 -38.49 -2.55
C LEU A 770 -2.96 -38.37 -1.49
N ASN A 771 -2.63 -38.40 -0.19
CA ASN A 771 -3.60 -38.11 0.86
C ASN A 771 -3.39 -36.68 1.36
N HIS A 772 -4.43 -35.86 1.18
CA HIS A 772 -4.35 -34.41 1.14
C HIS A 772 -4.30 -33.71 2.51
N ASP A 773 -4.24 -34.45 3.63
CA ASP A 773 -4.41 -33.86 4.97
C ASP A 773 -3.28 -34.18 5.99
N ASP A 774 -2.25 -34.96 5.64
CA ASP A 774 -1.20 -35.40 6.58
C ASP A 774 0.21 -34.84 6.28
N ILE A 775 0.32 -33.59 5.82
CA ILE A 775 1.62 -32.89 5.81
C ILE A 775 1.99 -32.56 7.26
N LYS A 776 2.68 -33.50 7.90
CA LYS A 776 3.18 -33.46 9.29
C LYS A 776 3.81 -32.10 9.62
N ASN A 777 3.49 -31.62 10.81
CA ASN A 777 3.99 -30.42 11.49
C ASN A 777 5.54 -30.34 11.70
N ASN A 778 6.35 -31.12 10.98
CA ASN A 778 7.77 -31.30 11.27
C ASN A 778 8.74 -30.63 10.29
N ASP A 779 8.27 -30.09 9.15
CA ASP A 779 9.15 -29.36 8.22
C ASP A 779 9.43 -27.94 8.72
N PHE A 780 10.70 -27.60 8.89
CA PHE A 780 11.10 -26.27 9.34
C PHE A 780 12.47 -25.83 8.84
N ILE A 781 12.70 -24.52 8.87
CA ILE A 781 14.00 -23.90 8.65
C ILE A 781 14.50 -23.25 9.94
N ILE A 782 15.81 -23.36 10.21
CA ILE A 782 16.48 -22.61 11.27
C ILE A 782 17.21 -21.45 10.63
N VAL A 783 16.92 -20.24 11.11
CA VAL A 783 17.51 -18.99 10.60
C VAL A 783 18.22 -18.30 11.75
N LYS A 784 19.48 -17.91 11.53
CA LYS A 784 20.16 -16.96 12.41
C LYS A 784 19.80 -15.56 11.97
N ASN A 785 18.96 -14.89 12.74
CA ASN A 785 18.51 -13.55 12.40
C ASN A 785 19.65 -12.51 12.55
N ILE A 786 19.43 -11.29 12.09
CA ILE A 786 20.39 -10.19 12.18
C ILE A 786 20.68 -9.74 13.62
N PHE A 787 19.85 -10.15 14.59
CA PHE A 787 20.05 -9.95 16.03
C PHE A 787 20.85 -11.09 16.68
N GLY A 788 21.31 -12.08 15.89
CA GLY A 788 22.10 -13.22 16.37
C GLY A 788 21.29 -14.36 16.98
N LYS A 789 19.97 -14.25 17.05
CA LYS A 789 19.05 -15.27 17.59
C LYS A 789 18.79 -16.36 16.55
N GLU A 790 18.69 -17.60 17.00
CA GLU A 790 18.25 -18.71 16.15
C GLU A 790 16.72 -18.83 16.23
N ILE A 791 16.07 -18.72 15.08
CA ILE A 791 14.62 -18.77 14.96
C ILE A 791 14.25 -20.01 14.18
N ASN A 792 13.35 -20.81 14.75
CA ASN A 792 12.75 -21.95 14.08
C ASN A 792 11.46 -21.50 13.37
N ILE A 793 11.44 -21.60 12.04
CA ILE A 793 10.31 -21.18 11.21
C ILE A 793 9.71 -22.41 10.52
N PRO A 794 8.45 -22.77 10.85
CA PRO A 794 7.71 -23.82 10.14
C PRO A 794 7.59 -23.53 8.65
N TYR A 795 7.82 -24.54 7.81
CA TYR A 795 7.80 -24.39 6.35
C TYR A 795 6.47 -23.83 5.82
N LYS A 796 5.35 -24.24 6.45
CA LYS A 796 3.99 -23.80 6.08
C LYS A 796 3.79 -22.28 6.20
N LEU A 797 4.50 -21.64 7.13
CA LEU A 797 4.43 -20.19 7.35
C LEU A 797 5.25 -19.39 6.33
N LEU A 798 6.13 -20.03 5.56
CA LEU A 798 6.93 -19.34 4.56
C LEU A 798 6.06 -18.92 3.36
N GLU A 799 6.19 -17.68 2.92
CA GLU A 799 5.51 -17.14 1.74
C GLU A 799 6.50 -16.90 0.59
N LEU A 800 7.50 -16.07 0.85
CA LEU A 800 8.40 -15.54 -0.16
C LEU A 800 9.79 -15.38 0.45
N ILE A 801 10.81 -15.82 -0.28
CA ILE A 801 12.20 -15.58 0.09
C ILE A 801 12.81 -14.68 -0.97
N THR A 802 13.52 -13.65 -0.53
CA THR A 802 14.22 -12.71 -1.41
C THR A 802 15.66 -12.51 -0.96
N PHE A 803 16.56 -12.35 -1.91
CA PHE A 803 17.98 -12.08 -1.65
C PHE A 803 18.64 -11.36 -2.82
N LYS A 804 19.84 -10.82 -2.58
CA LYS A 804 20.64 -10.14 -3.61
C LYS A 804 21.87 -10.97 -4.00
N TRP A 805 22.04 -11.16 -5.30
CA TRP A 805 23.22 -11.77 -5.90
C TRP A 805 23.84 -10.85 -6.98
N ASP A 806 25.02 -11.20 -7.50
CA ASP A 806 25.69 -10.37 -8.53
C ASP A 806 25.14 -10.59 -9.94
N THR A 807 24.52 -11.73 -10.19
CA THR A 807 23.94 -12.08 -11.48
C THR A 807 22.47 -11.65 -11.58
N ALA A 808 21.59 -12.48 -12.13
CA ALA A 808 20.21 -12.14 -12.41
C ALA A 808 19.27 -13.32 -12.21
N MET A 809 18.00 -12.97 -11.97
CA MET A 809 16.87 -13.85 -12.19
C MET A 809 16.43 -13.72 -13.65
N ILE A 810 16.42 -14.83 -14.38
CA ILE A 810 16.12 -14.89 -15.82
C ILE A 810 14.82 -15.67 -16.01
N GLN A 811 13.96 -15.24 -16.93
CA GLN A 811 12.75 -15.96 -17.30
C GLN A 811 12.56 -15.99 -18.81
N LYS A 812 12.04 -17.09 -19.36
CA LYS A 812 11.74 -17.19 -20.79
C LYS A 812 10.46 -16.42 -21.12
N LYS A 813 10.50 -15.53 -22.13
CA LYS A 813 9.34 -14.74 -22.60
C LYS A 813 8.20 -15.62 -23.10
N SER A 814 8.51 -16.71 -23.80
CA SER A 814 7.49 -17.67 -24.28
C SER A 814 6.71 -18.34 -23.15
N GLU A 815 7.24 -18.30 -21.93
CA GLU A 815 6.61 -18.82 -20.71
C GLU A 815 6.04 -17.70 -19.83
N THR A 816 5.90 -16.50 -20.37
CA THR A 816 5.18 -15.41 -19.71
C THR A 816 3.86 -15.16 -20.42
N SER A 817 2.83 -14.86 -19.64
CA SER A 817 1.55 -14.50 -20.24
C SER A 817 1.66 -13.17 -20.99
N PHE A 818 0.73 -12.94 -21.92
CA PHE A 818 0.71 -11.73 -22.73
C PHE A 818 0.58 -10.46 -21.88
N PHE A 819 -0.22 -10.51 -20.81
CA PHE A 819 -0.36 -9.40 -19.87
C PHE A 819 0.92 -9.14 -19.10
N SER A 820 1.56 -10.19 -18.56
CA SER A 820 2.84 -10.02 -17.87
C SER A 820 3.88 -9.39 -18.81
N ARG A 821 3.91 -9.78 -20.09
CA ARG A 821 4.77 -9.17 -21.12
C ARG A 821 4.51 -7.68 -21.31
N ILE A 822 3.25 -7.23 -21.33
CA ILE A 822 2.90 -5.80 -21.36
C ILE A 822 3.43 -5.10 -20.10
N GLY A 823 3.23 -5.70 -18.92
CA GLY A 823 3.76 -5.19 -17.65
C GLY A 823 5.28 -5.00 -17.68
N TYR A 824 6.01 -6.00 -18.16
CA TYR A 824 7.47 -5.93 -18.31
C TYR A 824 7.90 -4.88 -19.34
N LYS A 825 7.18 -4.72 -20.45
CA LYS A 825 7.44 -3.67 -21.45
C LYS A 825 7.26 -2.27 -20.86
N ILE A 826 6.21 -2.06 -20.06
CA ILE A 826 5.97 -0.80 -19.33
C ILE A 826 7.10 -0.56 -18.33
N MET A 827 7.46 -1.57 -17.53
CA MET A 827 8.52 -1.47 -16.55
C MET A 827 9.88 -1.13 -17.20
N ASN A 828 10.25 -1.79 -18.29
CA ASN A 828 11.47 -1.49 -19.05
C ASN A 828 11.46 -0.04 -19.59
N LYS A 829 10.31 0.46 -20.08
CA LYS A 829 10.19 1.87 -20.52
C LYS A 829 10.42 2.86 -19.37
N PHE A 830 9.98 2.53 -18.16
CA PHE A 830 10.07 3.44 -17.01
C PHE A 830 11.36 3.29 -16.19
N LYS A 831 11.93 2.08 -16.12
CA LYS A 831 13.11 1.70 -15.33
C LYS A 831 13.96 0.64 -16.09
N PRO A 832 14.58 1.01 -17.22
CA PRO A 832 15.33 0.07 -18.06
C PRO A 832 16.57 -0.52 -17.37
N GLU A 833 17.02 0.09 -16.27
CA GLU A 833 18.09 -0.43 -15.41
C GLU A 833 17.66 -1.62 -14.54
N LYS A 834 16.34 -1.81 -14.34
CA LYS A 834 15.80 -2.83 -13.43
C LYS A 834 15.36 -4.12 -14.12
N VAL A 835 15.01 -4.05 -15.40
CA VAL A 835 14.56 -5.20 -16.18
C VAL A 835 15.00 -5.02 -17.63
N LEU A 836 15.63 -6.07 -18.18
CA LEU A 836 15.84 -6.19 -19.60
C LEU A 836 14.62 -6.85 -20.25
N TYR A 837 13.94 -6.12 -21.11
CA TYR A 837 12.83 -6.62 -21.92
C TYR A 837 12.88 -5.97 -23.32
N GLN A 838 13.46 -6.69 -24.28
CA GLN A 838 13.60 -6.25 -25.68
C GLN A 838 12.34 -6.56 -26.50
#